data_AF-A0A384B095-F1
#
_entry.id   AF-A0A384B095-F1
#
_cell.length_a   1.000
_cell.length_b   1.000
_cell.length_c   1.000
_cell.angle_alpha   90.00
_cell.angle_beta   90.00
_cell.angle_gamma   90.00
#
_symmetry.space_group_name_H-M   'P 1'
#
loop_
_entity.id
_entity.type
_entity.pdbx_description
1 polymer ?
#
loop_
_entity_poly.entity_id
_entity_poly.type
_entity_poly.pdbx_seq_one_letter_code
_entity_poly.pdbx_strand_id
1 'polypeptide(L)'
;MAVSSWSPQLGFGSEKALQAAAVSTGPSLELCTFRSTLGSSVAAAALEQLFVVEQSLQSDYFKCNEEAKTFLKDVAIAVKKLEEMRKSTIDLLEIESMELSRLYFLLETLPTSVSRELKECVGDARRLNLVAINQLHMKITRINDEIEFLKKKILDLKKINKALGEQQEELARHYENVVLSLNHVMKEKATTTVYINETYTKINSEKKELELQKRYIQEVEEQMEREKAEYLGKKQNLSQEIDEYKKLCELKRKETYKKKKELDRLRLKMTKIRETVTTSRVVLSDHNLEISRLQESIRHWEQQVEDMKKSCKILEDKMLFFRNNKEKLDDASNFEKNELLLKIKQMAEKLHKCHFKNKDLREKLHTVTRQYKIVLNEEDKVFMQKQKMYSENQKQLAFIAQKENFLSKRKVDIKNMEEGLITLNELHRATKEVYRKQIKVLNDNLERKNQRCIITQWKIACLLKKHARWTNMIRAETQEIIDKIQDAELRRSELLQETSFRENEINEFLAQIEQLTLELKQEEEEFVAKEKKLIRELSKYEQRFAEETQINKEKEGELVECLPQLQVAEEEYMDKNRQFENLVDILTAQKQEQNLLNDHISQLSRDFLRYLNNTNKEKQELKQLRDHESHKIKAHFEVLKHLENEIYVHDLKTDDLLLENKRLKEYIAYIKNSTEQHKKGGEDLMCTSSDLLSQLTALQTQYSDLWTEFWTTLKELVESGNETLQEIKNLIEKLYERDEKIEQISIWLQEDIEEMRFLMEQESQTDLLKNKKKQSPIKRIHLPVVECTMKKTSTKKN
;
A
#
# COMPACT_ATOMS: atom_id res chain seq x y z
N MET A 1 31.80 -49.40 -55.10
CA MET A 1 32.30 -48.08 -55.53
C MET A 1 33.47 -47.76 -54.60
N ALA A 2 34.75 -47.95 -54.93
CA ALA A 2 35.51 -47.76 -56.18
C ALA A 2 35.98 -46.31 -56.42
N VAL A 3 37.07 -46.15 -57.18
CA VAL A 3 37.74 -44.90 -57.62
C VAL A 3 38.77 -44.30 -56.64
N SER A 4 39.98 -44.88 -56.71
CA SER A 4 41.32 -44.26 -56.77
C SER A 4 41.81 -43.19 -55.77
N SER A 5 43.04 -43.41 -55.30
CA SER A 5 44.08 -42.38 -55.27
C SER A 5 45.30 -42.86 -56.05
N TRP A 6 45.75 -42.09 -57.04
CA TRP A 6 47.05 -42.28 -57.69
C TRP A 6 48.08 -41.30 -57.09
N SER A 7 49.27 -41.84 -56.87
CA SER A 7 50.63 -41.30 -57.11
C SER A 7 50.76 -39.94 -57.84
N PRO A 8 51.90 -39.20 -57.73
CA PRO A 8 53.23 -39.81 -57.71
C PRO A 8 54.42 -39.06 -57.04
N GLN A 9 55.62 -39.63 -57.29
CA GLN A 9 56.95 -39.02 -57.44
C GLN A 9 57.88 -38.79 -56.23
N LEU A 10 59.07 -39.43 -56.38
CA LEU A 10 60.42 -39.14 -55.90
C LEU A 10 60.68 -39.01 -54.36
N GLY A 11 61.75 -39.62 -53.83
CA GLY A 11 62.71 -40.53 -54.47
C GLY A 11 63.96 -40.82 -53.62
N PHE A 12 64.80 -41.73 -54.12
CA PHE A 12 66.23 -41.98 -53.85
C PHE A 12 66.81 -41.67 -52.45
N GLY A 13 67.49 -42.61 -51.77
CA GLY A 13 67.84 -43.98 -52.16
C GLY A 13 68.89 -44.57 -51.20
N SER A 14 68.93 -45.90 -51.06
CA SER A 14 69.88 -46.60 -50.18
C SER A 14 70.86 -47.47 -50.97
N GLU A 15 71.53 -46.88 -51.97
CA GLU A 15 72.62 -47.54 -52.68
C GLU A 15 73.93 -47.44 -51.89
N LYS A 16 74.43 -48.58 -51.39
CA LYS A 16 75.86 -48.75 -51.10
C LYS A 16 76.59 -49.09 -52.39
N ALA A 17 76.77 -48.09 -53.24
CA ALA A 17 77.55 -48.23 -54.46
C ALA A 17 79.06 -47.99 -54.22
N LEU A 18 79.83 -48.75 -55.00
CA LEU A 18 81.29 -48.80 -55.10
C LEU A 18 81.97 -47.48 -55.49
N GLN A 19 83.28 -47.41 -55.19
CA GLN A 19 84.31 -46.65 -55.93
C GLN A 19 84.17 -45.10 -55.87
N ALA A 20 85.18 -44.29 -56.26
CA ALA A 20 86.45 -44.57 -56.94
C ALA A 20 87.65 -43.83 -56.30
N ALA A 21 88.86 -44.08 -56.82
CA ALA A 21 90.12 -43.52 -56.33
C ALA A 21 90.45 -42.12 -56.88
N ALA A 22 91.15 -41.31 -56.08
CA ALA A 22 91.93 -40.14 -56.47
C ALA A 22 92.87 -39.74 -55.30
N VAL A 23 94.12 -39.31 -55.48
CA VAL A 23 95.01 -39.35 -56.67
C VAL A 23 96.49 -39.27 -56.21
N SER A 24 97.43 -39.57 -57.12
CA SER A 24 98.87 -39.18 -57.18
C SER A 24 99.44 -38.28 -56.06
N THR A 25 100.67 -38.49 -55.53
CA THR A 25 101.93 -38.25 -56.29
C THR A 25 103.20 -38.77 -55.60
N GLY A 26 104.16 -39.25 -56.41
CA GLY A 26 105.57 -38.84 -56.32
C GLY A 26 106.53 -39.66 -55.43
N PRO A 27 107.85 -39.64 -55.73
CA PRO A 27 108.88 -40.36 -54.96
C PRO A 27 109.84 -39.45 -54.16
N SER A 28 110.42 -40.01 -53.09
CA SER A 28 111.71 -39.63 -52.50
C SER A 28 112.73 -40.74 -52.87
N LEU A 29 113.36 -40.73 -54.04
CA LEU A 29 114.34 -39.77 -54.56
C LEU A 29 115.65 -39.82 -53.74
N GLU A 30 116.71 -40.20 -54.44
CA GLU A 30 118.03 -40.57 -53.90
C GLU A 30 118.76 -39.34 -53.32
N LEU A 31 119.26 -39.46 -52.09
CA LEU A 31 120.13 -38.43 -51.51
C LEU A 31 121.59 -38.66 -51.92
N CYS A 32 122.02 -37.92 -52.95
CA CYS A 32 123.40 -37.91 -53.44
C CYS A 32 124.39 -37.50 -52.35
N THR A 33 125.20 -38.45 -51.85
CA THR A 33 126.31 -38.17 -50.94
C THR A 33 127.51 -37.60 -51.69
N PHE A 34 127.54 -36.28 -51.91
CA PHE A 34 128.75 -35.60 -52.35
C PHE A 34 129.79 -35.55 -51.22
N ARG A 35 131.03 -35.96 -51.51
CA ARG A 35 132.11 -36.01 -50.51
C ARG A 35 133.00 -34.77 -50.60
N SER A 36 133.13 -34.06 -49.49
CA SER A 36 133.83 -32.77 -49.37
C SER A 36 135.35 -32.93 -49.19
N THR A 37 136.12 -32.99 -50.27
CA THR A 37 137.59 -32.85 -50.23
C THR A 37 138.16 -32.10 -51.45
N LEU A 38 138.11 -30.76 -51.41
CA LEU A 38 138.98 -29.87 -52.20
C LEU A 38 139.75 -28.94 -51.24
N GLY A 39 141.05 -28.73 -51.47
CA GLY A 39 141.88 -27.71 -50.79
C GLY A 39 143.05 -28.25 -49.96
N SER A 40 142.77 -29.02 -48.90
CA SER A 40 143.76 -29.29 -47.83
C SER A 40 145.08 -29.92 -48.29
N SER A 41 145.07 -30.87 -49.25
CA SER A 41 146.29 -31.54 -49.70
C SER A 41 147.19 -30.66 -50.57
N VAL A 42 146.62 -29.71 -51.32
CA VAL A 42 147.37 -28.86 -52.26
C VAL A 42 148.08 -27.72 -51.53
N ALA A 43 147.41 -27.08 -50.56
CA ALA A 43 148.03 -26.05 -49.74
C ALA A 43 149.13 -26.61 -48.83
N ALA A 44 148.93 -27.80 -48.27
CA ALA A 44 149.96 -28.50 -47.49
C ALA A 44 151.17 -28.87 -48.36
N ALA A 45 150.97 -29.53 -49.50
CA ALA A 45 152.05 -29.92 -50.41
C ALA A 45 152.81 -28.71 -50.99
N ALA A 46 152.13 -27.59 -51.24
CA ALA A 46 152.78 -26.35 -51.66
C ALA A 46 153.70 -25.77 -50.56
N LEU A 47 153.24 -25.77 -49.30
CA LEU A 47 154.08 -25.34 -48.17
C LEU A 47 155.24 -26.31 -47.92
N GLU A 48 155.04 -27.63 -48.03
CA GLU A 48 156.13 -28.62 -47.95
C GLU A 48 157.16 -28.43 -49.07
N GLN A 49 156.74 -28.21 -50.33
CA GLN A 49 157.70 -27.97 -51.41
C GLN A 49 158.45 -26.64 -51.27
N LEU A 50 157.79 -25.57 -50.78
CA LEU A 50 158.49 -24.32 -50.42
C LEU A 50 159.54 -24.57 -49.33
N PHE A 51 159.25 -25.43 -48.35
CA PHE A 51 160.17 -25.80 -47.26
C PHE A 51 161.34 -26.67 -47.76
N VAL A 52 161.10 -27.58 -48.72
CA VAL A 52 162.16 -28.37 -49.37
C VAL A 52 163.06 -27.49 -50.24
N VAL A 53 162.52 -26.45 -50.88
CA VAL A 53 163.32 -25.42 -51.56
C VAL A 53 164.14 -24.59 -50.56
N GLU A 54 163.58 -24.23 -49.40
CA GLU A 54 164.34 -23.53 -48.33
C GLU A 54 165.49 -24.40 -47.79
N GLN A 55 165.28 -25.69 -47.56
CA GLN A 55 166.33 -26.61 -47.10
C GLN A 55 167.41 -26.90 -48.14
N SER A 56 167.04 -27.08 -49.42
CA SER A 56 168.02 -27.36 -50.49
C SER A 56 168.90 -26.15 -50.84
N LEU A 57 168.51 -24.93 -50.45
CA LEU A 57 169.34 -23.73 -50.53
C LEU A 57 170.35 -23.57 -49.38
N GLN A 58 170.44 -24.52 -48.44
CA GLN A 58 171.40 -24.48 -47.32
C GLN A 58 172.63 -25.41 -47.45
N SER A 59 172.77 -26.17 -48.54
CA SER A 59 173.93 -27.07 -48.75
C SER A 59 174.95 -26.49 -49.73
N ASP A 60 176.22 -26.41 -49.29
CA ASP A 60 177.29 -25.68 -49.97
C ASP A 60 177.74 -26.28 -51.33
N TYR A 61 177.18 -25.80 -52.44
CA TYR A 61 177.92 -25.78 -53.73
C TYR A 61 177.52 -24.67 -54.74
N PHE A 62 176.49 -23.85 -54.47
CA PHE A 62 176.10 -22.72 -55.32
C PHE A 62 175.83 -21.45 -54.50
N LYS A 63 176.26 -20.29 -55.02
CA LYS A 63 175.89 -18.97 -54.47
C LYS A 63 174.59 -18.49 -55.13
N CYS A 64 173.56 -18.20 -54.34
CA CYS A 64 172.28 -17.64 -54.80
C CYS A 64 171.90 -16.38 -54.00
N ASN A 65 171.06 -15.51 -54.59
CA ASN A 65 170.66 -14.22 -54.01
C ASN A 65 169.59 -14.34 -52.91
N GLU A 66 169.69 -13.47 -51.89
CA GLU A 66 168.69 -13.36 -50.80
C GLU A 66 167.28 -12.95 -51.28
N GLU A 67 167.14 -12.23 -52.40
CA GLU A 67 165.82 -11.82 -52.92
C GLU A 67 164.86 -13.00 -53.16
N ALA A 68 165.39 -14.14 -53.63
CA ALA A 68 164.61 -15.36 -53.83
C ALA A 68 164.02 -15.89 -52.51
N LYS A 69 164.75 -15.73 -51.41
CA LYS A 69 164.38 -16.19 -50.06
C LYS A 69 163.25 -15.34 -49.47
N THR A 70 163.26 -14.03 -49.72
CA THR A 70 162.14 -13.15 -49.35
C THR A 70 160.86 -13.49 -50.13
N PHE A 71 160.93 -13.69 -51.45
CA PHE A 71 159.76 -14.04 -52.26
C PHE A 71 159.10 -15.36 -51.83
N LEU A 72 159.88 -16.41 -51.54
CA LEU A 72 159.37 -17.69 -51.04
C LEU A 72 158.57 -17.53 -49.72
N LYS A 73 159.01 -16.60 -48.86
CA LYS A 73 158.41 -16.35 -47.54
C LYS A 73 157.09 -15.61 -47.61
N ASP A 74 156.99 -14.60 -48.48
CA ASP A 74 155.74 -13.86 -48.71
C ASP A 74 154.67 -14.75 -49.37
N VAL A 75 155.06 -15.63 -50.30
CA VAL A 75 154.16 -16.64 -50.89
C VAL A 75 153.59 -17.57 -49.81
N ALA A 76 154.41 -18.06 -48.87
CA ALA A 76 153.93 -18.92 -47.78
C ALA A 76 152.91 -18.20 -46.86
N ILE A 77 153.13 -16.91 -46.57
CA ILE A 77 152.19 -16.10 -45.77
C ILE A 77 150.87 -15.89 -46.52
N ALA A 78 150.93 -15.59 -47.83
CA ALA A 78 149.76 -15.41 -48.67
C ALA A 78 148.89 -16.69 -48.75
N VAL A 79 149.52 -17.86 -48.94
CA VAL A 79 148.84 -19.17 -48.95
C VAL A 79 148.13 -19.44 -47.63
N LYS A 80 148.79 -19.19 -46.49
CA LYS A 80 148.19 -19.40 -45.17
C LYS A 80 146.94 -18.54 -44.95
N LYS A 81 147.00 -17.25 -45.31
CA LYS A 81 145.87 -16.32 -45.16
C LYS A 81 144.67 -16.68 -46.06
N LEU A 82 144.94 -17.26 -47.23
CA LEU A 82 143.91 -17.77 -48.14
C LEU A 82 143.15 -18.97 -47.55
N GLU A 83 143.87 -19.91 -46.91
CA GLU A 83 143.26 -21.08 -46.28
C GLU A 83 142.43 -20.72 -45.03
N GLU A 84 142.86 -19.72 -44.25
CA GLU A 84 142.08 -19.20 -43.11
C GLU A 84 140.73 -18.60 -43.56
N MET A 85 140.72 -17.78 -44.63
CA MET A 85 139.48 -17.27 -45.23
C MET A 85 138.60 -18.37 -45.85
N ARG A 86 139.22 -19.40 -46.46
CA ARG A 86 138.49 -20.55 -47.00
C ARG A 86 137.73 -21.27 -45.87
N LYS A 87 138.37 -21.48 -44.72
CA LYS A 87 137.75 -22.13 -43.57
C LYS A 87 136.59 -21.32 -43.01
N SER A 88 136.78 -20.04 -42.70
CA SER A 88 135.72 -19.20 -42.13
C SER A 88 134.50 -19.07 -43.04
N THR A 89 134.68 -19.16 -44.36
CA THR A 89 133.57 -19.15 -45.33
C THR A 89 132.77 -20.46 -45.31
N ILE A 90 133.42 -21.60 -45.09
CA ILE A 90 132.75 -22.91 -44.99
C ILE A 90 131.94 -23.00 -43.69
N ASP A 91 132.55 -22.63 -42.55
CA ASP A 91 131.90 -22.68 -41.24
C ASP A 91 130.59 -21.85 -41.22
N LEU A 92 130.55 -20.73 -41.95
CA LEU A 92 129.38 -19.83 -42.05
C LEU A 92 128.29 -20.40 -42.97
N LEU A 93 128.67 -20.98 -44.11
CA LEU A 93 127.73 -21.67 -45.03
C LEU A 93 127.10 -22.92 -44.40
N GLU A 94 127.80 -23.63 -43.51
CA GLU A 94 127.25 -24.78 -42.79
C GLU A 94 126.15 -24.36 -41.80
N ILE A 95 126.33 -23.23 -41.10
CA ILE A 95 125.31 -22.65 -40.21
C ILE A 95 124.05 -22.24 -41.00
N GLU A 96 124.21 -21.51 -42.11
CA GLU A 96 123.08 -21.10 -42.96
C GLU A 96 122.34 -22.32 -43.53
N SER A 97 123.06 -23.37 -43.92
CA SER A 97 122.48 -24.64 -44.38
C SER A 97 121.66 -25.36 -43.29
N MET A 98 122.13 -25.35 -42.03
CA MET A 98 121.39 -25.90 -40.90
C MET A 98 120.12 -25.11 -40.56
N GLU A 99 120.18 -23.77 -40.56
CA GLU A 99 119.01 -22.92 -40.34
C GLU A 99 117.97 -23.06 -41.48
N LEU A 100 118.43 -23.09 -42.73
CA LEU A 100 117.58 -23.33 -43.90
C LEU A 100 116.90 -24.71 -43.84
N SER A 101 117.62 -25.76 -43.46
CA SER A 101 117.08 -27.12 -43.28
C SER A 101 116.02 -27.16 -42.18
N ARG A 102 116.24 -26.45 -41.06
CA ARG A 102 115.25 -26.29 -39.98
C ARG A 102 114.01 -25.52 -40.42
N LEU A 103 114.16 -24.48 -41.25
CA LEU A 103 113.03 -23.74 -41.82
C LEU A 103 112.21 -24.60 -42.80
N TYR A 104 112.85 -25.42 -43.65
CA TYR A 104 112.15 -26.38 -44.49
C TYR A 104 111.37 -27.42 -43.68
N PHE A 105 111.97 -27.99 -42.62
CA PHE A 105 111.28 -28.93 -41.73
C PHE A 105 110.04 -28.31 -41.06
N LEU A 106 110.11 -27.04 -40.62
CA LEU A 106 108.93 -26.33 -40.11
C LEU A 106 107.89 -26.07 -41.20
N LEU A 107 108.28 -25.66 -42.41
CA LEU A 107 107.36 -25.43 -43.54
C LEU A 107 106.63 -26.71 -43.98
N GLU A 108 107.27 -27.87 -43.87
CA GLU A 108 106.69 -29.17 -44.21
C GLU A 108 105.78 -29.74 -43.10
N THR A 109 106.15 -29.55 -41.83
CA THR A 109 105.44 -30.15 -40.69
C THR A 109 104.32 -29.29 -40.11
N LEU A 110 104.39 -27.95 -40.19
CA LEU A 110 103.36 -27.07 -39.64
C LEU A 110 101.98 -27.18 -40.33
N PRO A 111 101.87 -27.33 -41.67
CA PRO A 111 100.58 -27.53 -42.32
C PRO A 111 99.92 -28.87 -41.96
N THR A 112 100.73 -29.91 -41.69
CA THR A 112 100.24 -31.25 -41.36
C THR A 112 99.84 -31.40 -39.89
N SER A 113 100.47 -30.67 -38.96
CA SER A 113 99.97 -30.56 -37.57
C SER A 113 98.67 -29.75 -37.48
N VAL A 114 98.65 -28.53 -38.04
CA VAL A 114 97.48 -27.63 -37.98
C VAL A 114 96.26 -28.26 -38.66
N SER A 115 96.44 -28.94 -39.81
CA SER A 115 95.32 -29.61 -40.48
C SER A 115 94.85 -30.90 -39.79
N ARG A 116 95.64 -31.51 -38.90
CA ARG A 116 95.20 -32.59 -37.99
C ARG A 116 94.37 -32.02 -36.85
N GLU A 117 94.89 -31.01 -36.14
CA GLU A 117 94.19 -30.34 -35.04
C GLU A 117 92.85 -29.75 -35.49
N LEU A 118 92.80 -29.11 -36.68
CA LEU A 118 91.56 -28.60 -37.24
C LEU A 118 90.55 -29.73 -37.56
N LYS A 119 91.01 -30.89 -38.05
CA LYS A 119 90.14 -32.06 -38.30
C LYS A 119 89.60 -32.65 -36.99
N GLU A 120 90.40 -32.67 -35.93
CA GLU A 120 89.98 -33.13 -34.60
C GLU A 120 88.96 -32.17 -33.97
N CYS A 121 89.23 -30.86 -33.97
CA CYS A 121 88.27 -29.83 -33.53
C CYS A 121 86.95 -29.87 -34.32
N VAL A 122 86.99 -30.03 -35.64
CA VAL A 122 85.78 -30.21 -36.47
C VAL A 122 85.10 -31.56 -36.18
N GLY A 123 85.86 -32.60 -35.85
CA GLY A 123 85.36 -33.89 -35.39
C GLY A 123 84.59 -33.76 -34.08
N ASP A 124 85.13 -33.07 -33.08
CA ASP A 124 84.46 -32.84 -31.80
C ASP A 124 83.27 -31.89 -31.91
N ALA A 125 83.35 -30.83 -32.71
CA ALA A 125 82.19 -29.99 -33.02
C ALA A 125 81.05 -30.81 -33.65
N ARG A 126 81.37 -31.76 -34.55
CA ARG A 126 80.39 -32.69 -35.13
C ARG A 126 79.87 -33.71 -34.11
N ARG A 127 80.71 -34.28 -33.25
CA ARG A 127 80.30 -35.18 -32.15
C ARG A 127 79.34 -34.47 -31.19
N LEU A 128 79.71 -33.28 -30.72
CA LEU A 128 78.91 -32.48 -29.79
C LEU A 128 77.58 -32.04 -30.41
N ASN A 129 77.58 -31.60 -31.68
CA ASN A 129 76.35 -31.26 -32.38
C ASN A 129 75.43 -32.49 -32.57
N LEU A 130 75.98 -33.65 -32.92
CA LEU A 130 75.19 -34.89 -33.04
C LEU A 130 74.59 -35.33 -31.69
N VAL A 131 75.33 -35.18 -30.58
CA VAL A 131 74.80 -35.38 -29.23
C VAL A 131 73.68 -34.36 -28.90
N ALA A 132 73.86 -33.08 -29.23
CA ALA A 132 72.84 -32.05 -29.02
C ALA A 132 71.58 -32.30 -29.85
N ILE A 133 71.72 -32.67 -31.12
CA ILE A 133 70.62 -33.07 -32.01
C ILE A 133 69.88 -34.29 -31.45
N ASN A 134 70.59 -35.29 -30.93
CA ASN A 134 69.96 -36.45 -30.29
C ASN A 134 69.23 -36.07 -28.99
N GLN A 135 69.77 -35.16 -28.18
CA GLN A 135 69.08 -34.63 -27.00
C GLN A 135 67.83 -33.82 -27.37
N LEU A 136 67.83 -33.08 -28.48
CA LEU A 136 66.66 -32.38 -28.99
C LEU A 136 65.60 -33.37 -29.50
N HIS A 137 65.96 -34.38 -30.28
CA HIS A 137 65.04 -35.44 -30.69
C HIS A 137 64.42 -36.16 -29.47
N MET A 138 65.21 -36.50 -28.45
CA MET A 138 64.72 -37.13 -27.22
C MET A 138 63.85 -36.21 -26.35
N LYS A 139 63.91 -34.88 -26.53
CA LYS A 139 62.94 -33.94 -25.94
C LYS A 139 61.67 -33.86 -26.77
N ILE A 140 61.80 -33.83 -28.10
CA ILE A 140 60.67 -33.78 -29.05
C ILE A 140 59.81 -35.05 -28.96
N THR A 141 60.40 -36.24 -28.85
CA THR A 141 59.64 -37.48 -28.66
C THR A 141 58.85 -37.46 -27.35
N ARG A 142 59.49 -37.14 -26.22
CA ARG A 142 58.81 -37.01 -24.92
C ARG A 142 57.65 -36.00 -24.96
N ILE A 143 57.83 -34.86 -25.61
CA ILE A 143 56.78 -33.84 -25.78
C ILE A 143 55.65 -34.37 -26.66
N ASN A 144 55.95 -35.12 -27.73
CA ASN A 144 54.93 -35.74 -28.59
C ASN A 144 54.16 -36.85 -27.85
N ASP A 145 54.84 -37.68 -27.05
CA ASP A 145 54.23 -38.71 -26.22
C ASP A 145 53.29 -38.09 -25.16
N GLU A 146 53.71 -36.99 -24.53
CA GLU A 146 52.90 -36.21 -23.60
C GLU A 146 51.70 -35.55 -24.31
N ILE A 147 51.88 -34.99 -25.51
CA ILE A 147 50.79 -34.44 -26.34
C ILE A 147 49.77 -35.53 -26.71
N GLU A 148 50.20 -36.74 -27.08
CA GLU A 148 49.29 -37.87 -27.37
C GLU A 148 48.58 -38.39 -26.12
N PHE A 149 49.25 -38.43 -24.97
CA PHE A 149 48.62 -38.72 -23.69
C PHE A 149 47.56 -37.67 -23.33
N LEU A 150 47.86 -36.38 -23.50
CA LEU A 150 46.93 -35.28 -23.25
C LEU A 150 45.75 -35.29 -24.24
N LYS A 151 45.97 -35.59 -25.53
CA LYS A 151 44.90 -35.80 -26.52
C LYS A 151 43.94 -36.92 -26.11
N LYS A 152 44.47 -38.07 -25.68
CA LYS A 152 43.67 -39.20 -25.17
C LYS A 152 42.87 -38.78 -23.93
N LYS A 153 43.53 -38.14 -22.95
CA LYS A 153 42.87 -37.61 -21.74
C LYS A 153 41.77 -36.60 -22.06
N ILE A 154 41.95 -35.72 -23.05
CA ILE A 154 40.92 -34.78 -23.53
C ILE A 154 39.74 -35.52 -24.19
N LEU A 155 39.99 -36.58 -24.98
CA LEU A 155 38.93 -37.41 -25.56
C LEU A 155 38.13 -38.15 -24.49
N ASP A 156 38.79 -38.70 -23.47
CA ASP A 156 38.12 -39.41 -22.38
C ASP A 156 37.34 -38.47 -21.47
N LEU A 157 37.87 -37.28 -21.17
CA LEU A 157 37.11 -36.22 -20.48
C LEU A 157 35.90 -35.75 -21.31
N LYS A 158 35.99 -35.69 -22.64
CA LYS A 158 34.82 -35.41 -23.50
C LYS A 158 33.76 -36.51 -23.45
N LYS A 159 34.17 -37.80 -23.40
CA LYS A 159 33.23 -38.92 -23.21
C LYS A 159 32.52 -38.83 -21.85
N ILE A 160 33.29 -38.60 -20.78
CA ILE A 160 32.77 -38.47 -19.41
C ILE A 160 31.80 -37.30 -19.32
N ASN A 161 32.15 -36.12 -19.85
CA ASN A 161 31.25 -34.96 -19.85
C ASN A 161 29.97 -35.20 -20.66
N LYS A 162 30.03 -35.95 -21.77
CA LYS A 162 28.83 -36.33 -22.53
C LYS A 162 27.92 -37.26 -21.72
N ALA A 163 28.47 -38.30 -21.11
CA ALA A 163 27.72 -39.24 -20.28
C ALA A 163 27.11 -38.55 -19.03
N LEU A 164 27.85 -37.63 -18.39
CA LEU A 164 27.34 -36.82 -17.29
C LEU A 164 26.21 -35.87 -17.74
N GLY A 165 26.30 -35.28 -18.94
CA GLY A 165 25.23 -34.48 -19.52
C GLY A 165 23.97 -35.31 -19.79
N GLU A 166 24.13 -36.51 -20.37
CA GLU A 166 23.02 -37.44 -20.62
C GLU A 166 22.35 -37.90 -19.31
N GLN A 167 23.14 -38.20 -18.28
CA GLN A 167 22.64 -38.48 -16.92
C GLN A 167 21.96 -37.27 -16.28
N GLN A 168 22.45 -36.05 -16.51
CA GLN A 168 21.83 -34.82 -15.99
C GLN A 168 20.49 -34.54 -16.68
N GLU A 169 20.37 -34.78 -17.99
CA GLU A 169 19.10 -34.67 -18.73
C GLU A 169 18.10 -35.77 -18.36
N GLU A 170 18.56 -36.99 -18.09
CA GLU A 170 17.71 -38.08 -17.58
C GLU A 170 17.22 -37.78 -16.15
N LEU A 171 18.11 -37.33 -15.26
CA LEU A 171 17.76 -36.93 -13.90
C LEU A 171 16.81 -35.72 -13.89
N ALA A 172 17.01 -34.74 -14.77
CA ALA A 172 16.12 -33.60 -14.92
C ALA A 172 14.71 -34.04 -15.36
N ARG A 173 14.61 -34.90 -16.38
CA ARG A 173 13.32 -35.48 -16.81
C ARG A 173 12.67 -36.34 -15.73
N HIS A 174 13.45 -37.06 -14.92
CA HIS A 174 12.92 -37.81 -13.78
C HIS A 174 12.35 -36.86 -12.70
N TYR A 175 13.08 -35.81 -12.35
CA TYR A 175 12.59 -34.76 -11.43
C TYR A 175 11.34 -34.06 -11.96
N GLU A 176 11.30 -33.71 -13.25
CA GLU A 176 10.12 -33.12 -13.89
C GLU A 176 8.91 -34.05 -13.82
N ASN A 177 9.06 -35.33 -14.16
CA ASN A 177 8.01 -36.34 -14.02
C ASN A 177 7.52 -36.51 -12.57
N VAL A 178 8.44 -36.50 -11.59
CA VAL A 178 8.10 -36.57 -10.16
C VAL A 178 7.35 -35.31 -9.71
N VAL A 179 7.75 -34.12 -10.16
CA VAL A 179 7.07 -32.86 -9.86
C VAL A 179 5.69 -32.80 -10.53
N LEU A 180 5.55 -33.25 -11.78
CA LEU A 180 4.25 -33.36 -12.45
C LEU A 180 3.32 -34.36 -11.74
N SER A 181 3.83 -35.52 -11.33
CA SER A 181 3.08 -36.51 -10.55
C SER A 181 2.66 -35.96 -9.18
N LEU A 182 3.56 -35.27 -8.48
CA LEU A 182 3.25 -34.61 -7.21
C LEU A 182 2.19 -33.52 -7.38
N ASN A 183 2.31 -32.68 -8.42
CA ASN A 183 1.32 -31.65 -8.74
C ASN A 183 -0.06 -32.26 -9.10
N HIS A 184 -0.08 -33.42 -9.78
CA HIS A 184 -1.32 -34.16 -10.03
C HIS A 184 -1.95 -34.64 -8.71
N VAL A 185 -1.18 -35.31 -7.86
CA VAL A 185 -1.64 -35.80 -6.55
C VAL A 185 -2.06 -34.66 -5.62
N MET A 186 -1.39 -33.50 -5.67
CA MET A 186 -1.78 -32.31 -4.91
C MET A 186 -3.08 -31.68 -5.46
N LYS A 187 -3.28 -31.69 -6.78
CA LYS A 187 -4.55 -31.27 -7.41
C LYS A 187 -5.70 -32.23 -7.04
N GLU A 188 -5.48 -33.53 -7.07
CA GLU A 188 -6.45 -34.55 -6.64
C GLU A 188 -6.76 -34.45 -5.14
N LYS A 189 -5.74 -34.21 -4.31
CA LYS A 189 -5.93 -33.91 -2.88
C LYS A 189 -6.75 -32.63 -2.69
N ALA A 190 -6.53 -31.60 -3.50
CA ALA A 190 -7.32 -30.37 -3.44
C ALA A 190 -8.78 -30.60 -3.87
N THR A 191 -9.03 -31.26 -5.00
CA THR A 191 -10.40 -31.54 -5.46
C THR A 191 -11.15 -32.49 -4.54
N THR A 192 -10.50 -33.51 -3.99
CA THR A 192 -11.12 -34.38 -2.97
C THR A 192 -11.36 -33.64 -1.66
N THR A 193 -10.47 -32.75 -1.22
CA THR A 193 -10.71 -31.90 -0.03
C THR A 193 -11.89 -30.95 -0.26
N VAL A 194 -12.00 -30.34 -1.44
CA VAL A 194 -13.16 -29.50 -1.82
C VAL A 194 -14.44 -30.34 -1.84
N TYR A 195 -14.43 -31.51 -2.48
CA TYR A 195 -15.59 -32.41 -2.53
C TYR A 195 -16.02 -32.90 -1.14
N ILE A 196 -15.07 -33.22 -0.26
CA ILE A 196 -15.34 -33.59 1.14
C ILE A 196 -15.96 -32.40 1.89
N ASN A 197 -15.45 -31.18 1.71
CA ASN A 197 -16.00 -29.98 2.33
C ASN A 197 -17.41 -29.65 1.80
N GLU A 198 -17.65 -29.75 0.49
CA GLU A 198 -18.98 -29.60 -0.11
C GLU A 198 -19.96 -30.65 0.39
N THR A 199 -19.52 -31.90 0.53
CA THR A 199 -20.35 -33.00 1.03
C THR A 199 -20.65 -32.80 2.51
N TYR A 200 -19.67 -32.34 3.30
CA TYR A 200 -19.86 -31.97 4.70
C TYR A 200 -20.82 -30.78 4.87
N THR A 201 -20.76 -29.75 4.01
CA THR A 201 -21.72 -28.64 4.06
C THR A 201 -23.13 -29.08 3.67
N LYS A 202 -23.27 -29.96 2.65
CA LYS A 202 -24.56 -30.60 2.29
C LYS A 202 -25.15 -31.39 3.45
N ILE A 203 -24.37 -32.31 4.04
CA ILE A 203 -24.76 -33.09 5.22
C ILE A 203 -25.14 -32.18 6.40
N ASN A 204 -24.43 -31.07 6.61
CA ASN A 204 -24.75 -30.11 7.67
C ASN A 204 -26.04 -29.30 7.38
N SER A 205 -26.34 -28.98 6.12
CA SER A 205 -27.63 -28.39 5.74
C SER A 205 -28.79 -29.40 5.86
N GLU A 206 -28.60 -30.63 5.40
CA GLU A 206 -29.58 -31.72 5.53
C GLU A 206 -29.84 -32.06 7.00
N LYS A 207 -28.81 -32.05 7.86
CA LYS A 207 -28.97 -32.22 9.30
C LYS A 207 -29.80 -31.09 9.93
N LYS A 208 -29.57 -29.83 9.54
CA LYS A 208 -30.38 -28.69 10.02
C LYS A 208 -31.82 -28.77 9.53
N GLU A 209 -32.04 -29.24 8.31
CA GLU A 209 -33.37 -29.49 7.75
C GLU A 209 -34.07 -30.63 8.51
N LEU A 210 -33.38 -31.73 8.83
CA LEU A 210 -33.91 -32.78 9.72
C LEU A 210 -34.17 -32.28 11.16
N GLU A 211 -33.39 -31.33 11.67
CA GLU A 211 -33.63 -30.67 12.96
C GLU A 211 -34.77 -29.64 12.91
N LEU A 212 -35.15 -29.13 11.72
CA LEU A 212 -36.38 -28.35 11.50
C LEU A 212 -37.58 -29.29 11.38
N GLN A 213 -37.50 -30.32 10.53
CA GLN A 213 -38.56 -31.31 10.34
C GLN A 213 -38.92 -32.05 11.64
N LYS A 214 -37.94 -32.39 12.49
CA LYS A 214 -38.20 -32.94 13.84
C LYS A 214 -38.97 -31.98 14.75
N ARG A 215 -38.71 -30.66 14.66
CA ARG A 215 -39.48 -29.66 15.42
C ARG A 215 -40.89 -29.52 14.88
N TYR A 216 -41.08 -29.48 13.55
CA TYR A 216 -42.42 -29.50 12.95
C TYR A 216 -43.21 -30.78 13.30
N ILE A 217 -42.56 -31.94 13.33
CA ILE A 217 -43.19 -33.19 13.79
C ILE A 217 -43.60 -33.07 15.26
N GLN A 218 -42.71 -32.60 16.14
CA GLN A 218 -43.04 -32.39 17.56
C GLN A 218 -44.18 -31.37 17.75
N GLU A 219 -44.16 -30.23 17.05
CA GLU A 219 -45.21 -29.21 17.11
C GLU A 219 -46.57 -29.77 16.65
N VAL A 220 -46.59 -30.65 15.63
CA VAL A 220 -47.78 -31.35 15.15
C VAL A 220 -48.22 -32.46 16.11
N GLU A 221 -47.30 -33.19 16.74
CA GLU A 221 -47.63 -34.20 17.77
C GLU A 221 -48.22 -33.54 19.02
N GLU A 222 -47.62 -32.45 19.50
CA GLU A 222 -48.18 -31.64 20.60
C GLU A 222 -49.54 -31.04 20.24
N GLN A 223 -49.74 -30.60 18.99
CA GLN A 223 -51.03 -30.11 18.54
C GLN A 223 -52.08 -31.23 18.46
N MET A 224 -51.72 -32.42 17.97
CA MET A 224 -52.59 -33.58 17.98
C MET A 224 -52.97 -34.01 19.40
N GLU A 225 -52.06 -33.97 20.38
CA GLU A 225 -52.40 -34.26 21.78
C GLU A 225 -53.28 -33.17 22.41
N ARG A 226 -53.07 -31.89 22.10
CA ARG A 226 -54.01 -30.81 22.48
C ARG A 226 -55.41 -31.07 21.92
N GLU A 227 -55.53 -31.43 20.65
CA GLU A 227 -56.80 -31.73 20.00
C GLU A 227 -57.47 -33.01 20.54
N LYS A 228 -56.71 -34.07 20.83
CA LYS A 228 -57.21 -35.28 21.51
C LYS A 228 -57.72 -34.95 22.92
N ALA A 229 -57.00 -34.14 23.69
CA ALA A 229 -57.41 -33.71 25.03
C ALA A 229 -58.69 -32.86 24.99
N GLU A 230 -58.80 -31.91 24.05
CA GLU A 230 -60.03 -31.16 23.81
C GLU A 230 -61.20 -32.06 23.40
N TYR A 231 -60.96 -33.02 22.51
CA TYR A 231 -61.99 -33.97 22.07
C TYR A 231 -62.46 -34.87 23.23
N LEU A 232 -61.55 -35.34 24.08
CA LEU A 232 -61.87 -36.09 25.29
C LEU A 232 -62.71 -35.26 26.28
N GLY A 233 -62.35 -33.99 26.51
CA GLY A 233 -63.14 -33.08 27.34
C GLY A 233 -64.55 -32.85 26.77
N LYS A 234 -64.66 -32.56 25.47
CA LYS A 234 -65.96 -32.40 24.77
C LYS A 234 -66.80 -33.68 24.87
N LYS A 235 -66.18 -34.86 24.73
CA LYS A 235 -66.84 -36.17 24.88
C LYS A 235 -67.30 -36.45 26.33
N GLN A 236 -66.53 -36.06 27.34
CA GLN A 236 -66.93 -36.17 28.75
C GLN A 236 -68.14 -35.26 29.05
N ASN A 237 -68.10 -34.00 28.63
CA ASN A 237 -69.19 -33.04 28.83
C ASN A 237 -70.50 -33.54 28.18
N LEU A 238 -70.44 -33.99 26.91
CA LEU A 238 -71.60 -34.57 26.23
C LEU A 238 -72.13 -35.84 26.92
N SER A 239 -71.26 -36.66 27.52
CA SER A 239 -71.71 -37.82 28.31
C SER A 239 -72.44 -37.40 29.59
N GLN A 240 -71.98 -36.33 30.25
CA GLN A 240 -72.65 -35.77 31.44
C GLN A 240 -74.02 -35.20 31.08
N GLU A 241 -74.12 -34.37 30.02
CA GLU A 241 -75.40 -33.87 29.51
C GLU A 241 -76.38 -35.01 29.19
N ILE A 242 -75.91 -36.05 28.48
CA ILE A 242 -76.73 -37.22 28.14
C ILE A 242 -77.26 -37.92 29.40
N ASP A 243 -76.46 -38.06 30.45
CA ASP A 243 -76.88 -38.67 31.72
C ASP A 243 -77.81 -37.77 32.54
N GLU A 244 -77.70 -36.44 32.43
CA GLU A 244 -78.68 -35.50 32.97
C GLU A 244 -80.03 -35.57 32.23
N TYR A 245 -80.02 -35.62 30.90
CA TYR A 245 -81.23 -35.83 30.10
C TYR A 245 -81.89 -37.19 30.38
N LYS A 246 -81.12 -38.26 30.65
CA LYS A 246 -81.68 -39.55 31.12
C LYS A 246 -82.41 -39.38 32.46
N LYS A 247 -81.77 -38.76 33.46
CA LYS A 247 -82.38 -38.49 34.78
C LYS A 247 -83.66 -37.67 34.67
N LEU A 248 -83.66 -36.63 33.83
CA LEU A 248 -84.84 -35.80 33.57
C LEU A 248 -85.98 -36.59 32.90
N CYS A 249 -85.66 -37.42 31.91
CA CYS A 249 -86.63 -38.31 31.26
C CYS A 249 -87.25 -39.33 32.24
N GLU A 250 -86.47 -39.92 33.14
CA GLU A 250 -87.01 -40.77 34.20
C GLU A 250 -87.96 -40.04 35.14
N LEU A 251 -87.61 -38.81 35.53
CA LEU A 251 -88.43 -37.98 36.41
C LEU A 251 -89.78 -37.67 35.73
N LYS A 252 -89.77 -37.31 34.45
CA LYS A 252 -91.00 -37.10 33.64
C LYS A 252 -91.82 -38.37 33.44
N ARG A 253 -91.20 -39.55 33.31
CA ARG A 253 -91.91 -40.84 33.34
C ARG A 253 -92.60 -41.09 34.67
N LYS A 254 -91.93 -40.82 35.80
CA LYS A 254 -92.47 -40.96 37.17
C LYS A 254 -93.64 -39.98 37.41
N GLU A 255 -93.57 -38.75 36.93
CA GLU A 255 -94.70 -37.78 36.94
C GLU A 255 -95.89 -38.26 36.11
N THR A 256 -95.64 -38.73 34.88
CA THR A 256 -96.70 -39.16 33.95
C THR A 256 -97.48 -40.35 34.49
N TYR A 257 -96.79 -41.30 35.14
CA TYR A 257 -97.41 -42.45 35.79
C TYR A 257 -98.32 -42.06 36.96
N LYS A 258 -97.96 -41.02 37.75
CA LYS A 258 -98.85 -40.47 38.80
C LYS A 258 -100.14 -39.91 38.19
N LYS A 259 -100.04 -39.04 37.18
CA LYS A 259 -101.20 -38.45 36.51
C LYS A 259 -102.13 -39.48 35.86
N LYS A 260 -101.58 -40.58 35.33
CA LYS A 260 -102.41 -41.69 34.79
C LYS A 260 -103.32 -42.30 35.87
N LYS A 261 -102.77 -42.60 37.07
CA LYS A 261 -103.57 -43.15 38.19
C LYS A 261 -104.69 -42.21 38.64
N GLU A 262 -104.49 -40.90 38.57
CA GLU A 262 -105.53 -39.91 38.88
C GLU A 262 -106.66 -39.90 37.84
N LEU A 263 -106.31 -39.97 36.55
CA LEU A 263 -107.26 -40.03 35.44
C LEU A 263 -108.11 -41.30 35.47
N ASP A 264 -107.50 -42.46 35.74
CA ASP A 264 -108.23 -43.72 35.89
C ASP A 264 -109.21 -43.67 37.08
N ARG A 265 -108.85 -43.00 38.20
CA ARG A 265 -109.75 -42.75 39.34
C ARG A 265 -110.93 -41.84 38.99
N LEU A 266 -110.74 -40.85 38.12
CA LEU A 266 -111.82 -39.97 37.65
C LEU A 266 -112.78 -40.71 36.71
N ARG A 267 -112.25 -41.57 35.83
CA ARG A 267 -113.05 -42.37 34.88
C ARG A 267 -114.07 -43.27 35.60
N LEU A 268 -113.67 -43.87 36.73
CA LEU A 268 -114.54 -44.72 37.56
C LEU A 268 -115.67 -43.95 38.27
N LYS A 269 -115.53 -42.64 38.49
CA LYS A 269 -116.63 -41.80 39.02
C LYS A 269 -117.68 -41.52 37.95
N MET A 270 -117.25 -41.31 36.70
CA MET A 270 -118.14 -40.96 35.58
C MET A 270 -119.10 -42.09 35.21
N THR A 271 -118.67 -43.36 35.31
CA THR A 271 -119.55 -44.52 35.01
C THR A 271 -120.72 -44.62 35.99
N LYS A 272 -120.46 -44.48 37.30
CA LYS A 272 -121.50 -44.54 38.35
C LYS A 272 -122.59 -43.48 38.18
N ILE A 273 -122.24 -42.26 37.77
CA ILE A 273 -123.21 -41.19 37.50
C ILE A 273 -124.11 -41.56 36.32
N ARG A 274 -123.57 -42.26 35.31
CA ARG A 274 -124.32 -42.69 34.12
C ARG A 274 -125.39 -43.73 34.46
N GLU A 275 -125.06 -44.67 35.33
CA GLU A 275 -125.96 -45.74 35.80
C GLU A 275 -127.19 -45.17 36.53
N THR A 276 -127.01 -44.16 37.40
CA THR A 276 -128.10 -43.48 38.08
C THR A 276 -129.04 -42.69 37.16
N VAL A 277 -128.54 -42.17 36.03
CA VAL A 277 -129.40 -41.46 35.05
C VAL A 277 -130.27 -42.44 34.25
N THR A 278 -129.76 -43.64 33.95
CA THR A 278 -130.54 -44.66 33.24
C THR A 278 -131.71 -45.21 34.04
N THR A 279 -131.60 -45.36 35.37
CA THR A 279 -132.71 -45.84 36.21
C THR A 279 -133.85 -44.81 36.32
N SER A 280 -133.53 -43.52 36.45
CA SER A 280 -134.55 -42.45 36.49
C SER A 280 -135.41 -42.37 35.22
N ARG A 281 -134.89 -42.82 34.05
CA ARG A 281 -135.64 -42.76 32.79
C ARG A 281 -136.78 -43.78 32.70
N VAL A 282 -136.74 -44.86 33.47
CA VAL A 282 -137.77 -45.93 33.44
C VAL A 282 -139.03 -45.49 34.20
N VAL A 283 -138.90 -44.85 35.35
CA VAL A 283 -140.04 -44.37 36.15
C VAL A 283 -140.92 -43.36 35.38
N LEU A 284 -140.35 -42.70 34.38
CA LEU A 284 -141.06 -41.76 33.50
C LEU A 284 -141.84 -42.43 32.35
N SER A 285 -141.64 -43.71 32.02
CA SER A 285 -142.48 -44.37 31.00
C SER A 285 -143.88 -44.72 31.54
N ASP A 286 -143.95 -45.16 32.79
CA ASP A 286 -145.19 -45.76 33.33
C ASP A 286 -146.28 -44.70 33.53
N HIS A 287 -145.89 -43.48 33.94
CA HIS A 287 -146.76 -42.31 34.05
C HIS A 287 -147.41 -41.89 32.71
N ASN A 288 -146.81 -42.19 31.56
CA ASN A 288 -147.40 -41.86 30.26
C ASN A 288 -148.56 -42.80 29.87
N LEU A 289 -148.60 -44.01 30.44
CA LEU A 289 -149.57 -45.06 30.07
C LEU A 289 -150.97 -44.76 30.61
N GLU A 290 -151.06 -43.99 31.70
CA GLU A 290 -152.31 -43.56 32.32
C GLU A 290 -152.95 -42.36 31.57
N ILE A 291 -152.12 -41.46 31.03
CA ILE A 291 -152.55 -40.32 30.20
C ILE A 291 -153.33 -40.79 28.97
N SER A 292 -152.89 -41.89 28.33
CA SER A 292 -153.52 -42.40 27.09
C SER A 292 -154.99 -42.81 27.24
N ARG A 293 -155.46 -43.12 28.44
CA ARG A 293 -156.88 -43.46 28.69
C ARG A 293 -157.80 -42.25 28.62
N LEU A 294 -157.30 -41.04 28.92
CA LEU A 294 -158.09 -39.79 28.83
C LEU A 294 -158.14 -39.23 27.41
N GLN A 295 -157.25 -39.68 26.51
CA GLN A 295 -157.16 -39.21 25.13
C GLN A 295 -158.22 -39.84 24.19
N GLU A 296 -158.96 -40.87 24.64
CA GLU A 296 -159.96 -41.55 23.80
C GLU A 296 -161.20 -40.68 23.55
N SER A 297 -161.57 -39.81 24.50
CA SER A 297 -162.68 -38.84 24.36
C SER A 297 -162.36 -37.66 23.45
N ILE A 298 -161.07 -37.39 23.20
CA ILE A 298 -160.61 -36.20 22.46
C ILE A 298 -160.70 -36.39 20.94
N ARG A 299 -160.69 -37.65 20.47
CA ARG A 299 -160.62 -38.03 19.04
C ARG A 299 -161.74 -37.49 18.15
N HIS A 300 -162.90 -37.14 18.70
CA HIS A 300 -163.97 -36.50 17.92
C HIS A 300 -163.57 -35.08 17.45
N TRP A 301 -162.76 -34.35 18.23
CA TRP A 301 -162.29 -33.01 17.87
C TRP A 301 -161.02 -33.04 17.02
N GLU A 302 -160.19 -34.07 17.16
CA GLU A 302 -158.94 -34.21 16.39
C GLU A 302 -159.18 -34.35 14.87
N GLN A 303 -160.34 -34.89 14.46
CA GLN A 303 -160.67 -35.09 13.05
C GLN A 303 -160.76 -33.78 12.23
N GLN A 304 -161.10 -32.64 12.85
CA GLN A 304 -161.04 -31.32 12.18
C GLN A 304 -159.65 -30.67 12.27
N VAL A 305 -158.77 -31.14 13.15
CA VAL A 305 -157.41 -30.60 13.34
C VAL A 305 -156.39 -31.29 12.43
N GLU A 306 -156.59 -32.56 12.08
CA GLU A 306 -155.62 -33.36 11.30
C GLU A 306 -155.40 -32.80 9.87
N ASP A 307 -156.40 -32.16 9.26
CA ASP A 307 -156.21 -31.48 7.96
C ASP A 307 -155.37 -30.20 8.07
N MET A 308 -155.43 -29.49 9.21
CA MET A 308 -154.55 -28.35 9.49
C MET A 308 -153.09 -28.79 9.76
N LYS A 309 -152.89 -30.04 10.18
CA LYS A 309 -151.60 -30.62 10.63
C LYS A 309 -150.66 -30.97 9.48
N LYS A 310 -151.20 -31.23 8.29
CA LYS A 310 -150.45 -31.68 7.09
C LYS A 310 -149.52 -30.59 6.54
N SER A 311 -149.88 -29.31 6.70
CA SER A 311 -149.05 -28.17 6.28
C SER A 311 -147.85 -27.96 7.21
N CYS A 312 -148.01 -28.17 8.52
CA CYS A 312 -146.96 -27.94 9.51
C CYS A 312 -145.76 -28.89 9.35
N LYS A 313 -145.98 -30.18 9.04
CA LYS A 313 -144.89 -31.16 8.83
C LYS A 313 -143.89 -30.74 7.75
N ILE A 314 -144.39 -30.17 6.64
CA ILE A 314 -143.56 -29.69 5.51
C ILE A 314 -142.66 -28.51 5.93
N LEU A 315 -143.02 -27.78 6.98
CA LEU A 315 -142.22 -26.70 7.56
C LEU A 315 -141.17 -27.24 8.54
N GLU A 316 -141.55 -28.25 9.33
CA GLU A 316 -140.72 -28.87 10.38
C GLU A 316 -139.51 -29.62 9.79
N ASP A 317 -139.71 -30.39 8.71
CA ASP A 317 -138.63 -31.07 7.99
C ASP A 317 -137.60 -30.08 7.42
N LYS A 318 -138.06 -28.92 6.94
CA LYS A 318 -137.17 -27.84 6.45
C LYS A 318 -136.34 -27.23 7.58
N MET A 319 -136.93 -27.01 8.76
CA MET A 319 -136.18 -26.54 9.94
C MET A 319 -135.11 -27.56 10.37
N LEU A 320 -135.39 -28.86 10.27
CA LEU A 320 -134.45 -29.94 10.58
C LEU A 320 -133.27 -29.99 9.58
N PHE A 321 -133.55 -29.81 8.29
CA PHE A 321 -132.52 -29.68 7.24
C PHE A 321 -131.57 -28.49 7.50
N PHE A 322 -132.12 -27.30 7.77
CA PHE A 322 -131.29 -26.12 8.06
C PHE A 322 -130.47 -26.26 9.35
N ARG A 323 -131.01 -26.94 10.37
CA ARG A 323 -130.26 -27.24 11.61
C ARG A 323 -129.05 -28.15 11.35
N ASN A 324 -129.25 -29.26 10.63
CA ASN A 324 -128.17 -30.20 10.30
C ASN A 324 -127.10 -29.58 9.38
N ASN A 325 -127.47 -28.68 8.47
CA ASN A 325 -126.48 -27.98 7.64
C ASN A 325 -125.71 -26.92 8.43
N LYS A 326 -126.33 -26.24 9.40
CA LYS A 326 -125.61 -25.32 10.29
C LYS A 326 -124.57 -26.05 11.14
N GLU A 327 -124.94 -27.16 11.79
CA GLU A 327 -124.04 -27.91 12.67
C GLU A 327 -122.79 -28.41 11.91
N LYS A 328 -122.96 -28.92 10.68
CA LYS A 328 -121.84 -29.30 9.80
C LYS A 328 -120.95 -28.11 9.39
N LEU A 329 -121.52 -26.92 9.22
CA LEU A 329 -120.78 -25.71 8.87
C LEU A 329 -119.98 -25.19 10.07
N ASP A 330 -120.57 -25.22 11.26
CA ASP A 330 -119.90 -24.87 12.53
C ASP A 330 -118.75 -25.86 12.84
N ASP A 331 -118.92 -27.16 12.57
CA ASP A 331 -117.85 -28.16 12.69
C ASP A 331 -116.70 -27.93 11.69
N ALA A 332 -117.01 -27.69 10.41
CA ALA A 332 -116.01 -27.39 9.39
C ALA A 332 -115.22 -26.11 9.73
N SER A 333 -115.91 -25.04 10.13
CA SER A 333 -115.30 -23.79 10.56
C SER A 333 -114.39 -23.98 11.79
N ASN A 334 -114.80 -24.80 12.76
CA ASN A 334 -113.96 -25.12 13.91
C ASN A 334 -112.75 -25.99 13.53
N PHE A 335 -112.86 -26.89 12.54
CA PHE A 335 -111.70 -27.63 12.04
C PHE A 335 -110.66 -26.71 11.40
N GLU A 336 -111.07 -25.87 10.44
CA GLU A 336 -110.19 -24.90 9.77
C GLU A 336 -109.54 -23.93 10.76
N LYS A 337 -110.32 -23.40 11.71
CA LYS A 337 -109.83 -22.53 12.79
C LYS A 337 -108.76 -23.21 13.65
N ASN A 338 -108.93 -24.49 13.97
CA ASN A 338 -107.94 -25.25 14.73
C ASN A 338 -106.68 -25.57 13.90
N GLU A 339 -106.82 -25.85 12.60
CA GLU A 339 -105.68 -26.04 11.70
C GLU A 339 -104.87 -24.74 11.52
N LEU A 340 -105.55 -23.59 11.36
CA LEU A 340 -104.93 -22.27 11.31
C LEU A 340 -104.21 -21.94 12.63
N LEU A 341 -104.82 -22.22 13.79
CA LEU A 341 -104.15 -22.06 15.09
C LEU A 341 -102.92 -22.96 15.24
N LEU A 342 -102.94 -24.17 14.68
CA LEU A 342 -101.78 -25.06 14.65
C LEU A 342 -100.67 -24.51 13.75
N LYS A 343 -101.01 -24.03 12.53
CA LYS A 343 -100.07 -23.38 11.60
C LYS A 343 -99.45 -22.12 12.22
N ILE A 344 -100.24 -21.30 12.92
CA ILE A 344 -99.76 -20.11 13.64
C ILE A 344 -98.74 -20.49 14.73
N LYS A 345 -99.02 -21.52 15.55
CA LYS A 345 -98.06 -22.02 16.55
C LYS A 345 -96.75 -22.52 15.91
N GLN A 346 -96.84 -23.31 14.83
CA GLN A 346 -95.66 -23.78 14.11
C GLN A 346 -94.84 -22.63 13.50
N MET A 347 -95.49 -21.58 12.99
CA MET A 347 -94.81 -20.38 12.48
C MET A 347 -94.16 -19.56 13.60
N ALA A 348 -94.82 -19.40 14.75
CA ALA A 348 -94.25 -18.73 15.92
C ALA A 348 -93.00 -19.47 16.46
N GLU A 349 -93.03 -20.80 16.53
CA GLU A 349 -91.86 -21.60 16.88
C GLU A 349 -90.70 -21.46 15.88
N LYS A 350 -91.01 -21.49 14.57
CA LYS A 350 -90.01 -21.27 13.51
C LYS A 350 -89.39 -19.88 13.63
N LEU A 351 -90.22 -18.85 13.83
CA LEU A 351 -89.79 -17.47 14.02
C LEU A 351 -88.85 -17.35 15.24
N HIS A 352 -89.23 -17.91 16.39
CA HIS A 352 -88.42 -17.87 17.61
C HIS A 352 -87.07 -18.61 17.45
N LYS A 353 -87.07 -19.78 16.78
CA LYS A 353 -85.85 -20.52 16.41
C LYS A 353 -84.96 -19.70 15.46
N CYS A 354 -85.53 -18.94 14.52
CA CYS A 354 -84.79 -18.02 13.66
C CYS A 354 -84.23 -16.81 14.42
N HIS A 355 -84.98 -16.21 15.36
CA HIS A 355 -84.46 -15.12 16.20
C HIS A 355 -83.27 -15.57 17.06
N PHE A 356 -83.33 -16.75 17.68
CA PHE A 356 -82.21 -17.30 18.44
C PHE A 356 -80.96 -17.51 17.56
N LYS A 357 -81.11 -18.09 16.36
CA LYS A 357 -80.00 -18.23 15.40
C LYS A 357 -79.44 -16.88 14.93
N ASN A 358 -80.30 -15.89 14.69
CA ASN A 358 -79.89 -14.55 14.29
C ASN A 358 -79.09 -13.85 15.40
N LYS A 359 -79.47 -14.05 16.67
CA LYS A 359 -78.72 -13.55 17.83
C LYS A 359 -77.33 -14.21 17.94
N ASP A 360 -77.27 -15.55 17.92
CA ASP A 360 -76.02 -16.32 17.94
C ASP A 360 -75.06 -15.91 16.80
N LEU A 361 -75.57 -15.73 15.58
CA LEU A 361 -74.79 -15.26 14.44
C LEU A 361 -74.27 -13.81 14.61
N ARG A 362 -75.02 -12.91 15.26
CA ARG A 362 -74.52 -11.55 15.58
C ARG A 362 -73.44 -11.57 16.65
N GLU A 363 -73.59 -12.39 17.68
CA GLU A 363 -72.57 -12.54 18.73
C GLU A 363 -71.27 -13.10 18.15
N LYS A 364 -71.37 -14.11 17.27
CA LYS A 364 -70.23 -14.64 16.48
C LYS A 364 -69.62 -13.61 15.53
N LEU A 365 -70.44 -12.82 14.83
CA LEU A 365 -69.94 -11.74 13.98
C LEU A 365 -69.18 -10.69 14.80
N HIS A 366 -69.65 -10.34 16.00
CA HIS A 366 -68.94 -9.44 16.91
C HIS A 366 -67.63 -10.02 17.44
N THR A 367 -67.56 -11.32 17.79
CA THR A 367 -66.28 -11.92 18.22
C THR A 367 -65.26 -11.97 17.08
N VAL A 368 -65.67 -12.35 15.86
CA VAL A 368 -64.81 -12.31 14.67
C VAL A 368 -64.36 -10.89 14.34
N THR A 369 -65.27 -9.91 14.37
CA THR A 369 -64.93 -8.48 14.15
C THR A 369 -63.91 -7.97 15.19
N ARG A 370 -64.01 -8.43 16.45
CA ARG A 370 -63.06 -8.09 17.51
C ARG A 370 -61.71 -8.76 17.29
N GLN A 371 -61.67 -10.04 16.90
CA GLN A 371 -60.44 -10.75 16.57
C GLN A 371 -59.70 -10.12 15.38
N TYR A 372 -60.42 -9.81 14.29
CA TYR A 372 -59.85 -9.13 13.13
C TYR A 372 -59.21 -7.78 13.49
N LYS A 373 -59.86 -6.98 14.35
CA LYS A 373 -59.28 -5.74 14.87
C LYS A 373 -58.06 -5.95 15.78
N ILE A 374 -57.92 -7.10 16.45
CA ILE A 374 -56.70 -7.41 17.23
C ILE A 374 -55.56 -7.74 16.28
N VAL A 375 -55.79 -8.62 15.30
CA VAL A 375 -54.78 -9.03 14.30
C VAL A 375 -54.23 -7.83 13.54
N LEU A 376 -55.10 -6.94 13.02
CA LEU A 376 -54.67 -5.68 12.36
C LEU A 376 -53.73 -4.85 13.24
N ASN A 377 -54.07 -4.66 14.52
CA ASN A 377 -53.24 -3.92 15.47
C ASN A 377 -51.93 -4.65 15.86
N GLU A 378 -51.78 -5.93 15.53
CA GLU A 378 -50.55 -6.70 15.72
C GLU A 378 -49.70 -6.68 14.44
N GLU A 379 -50.32 -6.81 13.26
CA GLU A 379 -49.69 -6.61 11.96
C GLU A 379 -49.07 -5.21 11.83
N ASP A 380 -49.79 -4.15 12.20
CA ASP A 380 -49.26 -2.78 12.21
C ASP A 380 -48.03 -2.63 13.14
N LYS A 381 -48.06 -3.24 14.34
CA LYS A 381 -46.92 -3.21 15.27
C LYS A 381 -45.70 -3.96 14.70
N VAL A 382 -45.92 -5.13 14.10
CA VAL A 382 -44.86 -5.93 13.46
C VAL A 382 -44.31 -5.19 12.24
N PHE A 383 -45.16 -4.53 11.44
CA PHE A 383 -44.74 -3.68 10.32
C PHE A 383 -43.86 -2.53 10.78
N MET A 384 -44.28 -1.78 11.81
CA MET A 384 -43.50 -0.67 12.37
C MET A 384 -42.17 -1.14 12.99
N GLN A 385 -42.14 -2.29 13.65
CA GLN A 385 -40.89 -2.91 14.12
C GLN A 385 -39.97 -3.30 12.96
N LYS A 386 -40.51 -3.93 11.91
CA LYS A 386 -39.78 -4.32 10.70
C LYS A 386 -39.20 -3.10 9.97
N GLN A 387 -39.96 -2.01 9.86
CA GLN A 387 -39.49 -0.74 9.28
C GLN A 387 -38.38 -0.10 10.12
N LYS A 388 -38.49 -0.14 11.46
CA LYS A 388 -37.42 0.32 12.37
C LYS A 388 -36.15 -0.52 12.22
N MET A 389 -36.26 -1.84 12.18
CA MET A 389 -35.11 -2.73 11.98
C MET A 389 -34.46 -2.53 10.60
N TYR A 390 -35.27 -2.30 9.56
CA TYR A 390 -34.77 -1.98 8.21
C TYR A 390 -34.01 -0.65 8.16
N SER A 391 -34.51 0.41 8.82
CA SER A 391 -33.81 1.70 8.85
C SER A 391 -32.51 1.64 9.66
N GLU A 392 -32.47 0.84 10.75
CA GLU A 392 -31.23 0.63 11.51
C GLU A 392 -30.20 -0.18 10.70
N ASN A 393 -30.64 -1.20 9.96
CA ASN A 393 -29.77 -1.96 9.04
C ASN A 393 -29.22 -1.07 7.91
N GLN A 394 -30.02 -0.14 7.34
CA GLN A 394 -29.51 0.83 6.38
C GLN A 394 -28.41 1.75 6.97
N LYS A 395 -28.56 2.22 8.22
CA LYS A 395 -27.50 2.98 8.91
C LYS A 395 -26.23 2.14 9.09
N GLN A 396 -26.37 0.86 9.48
CA GLN A 396 -25.25 -0.05 9.66
C GLN A 396 -24.52 -0.31 8.33
N LEU A 397 -25.24 -0.54 7.24
CA LEU A 397 -24.67 -0.68 5.89
C LEU A 397 -23.94 0.60 5.43
N ALA A 398 -24.53 1.78 5.66
CA ALA A 398 -23.87 3.05 5.35
C ALA A 398 -22.59 3.28 6.18
N PHE A 399 -22.61 2.91 7.46
CA PHE A 399 -21.43 2.97 8.34
C PHE A 399 -20.35 1.96 7.92
N ILE A 400 -20.73 0.74 7.53
CA ILE A 400 -19.80 -0.28 6.99
C ILE A 400 -19.13 0.26 5.73
N ALA A 401 -19.89 0.77 4.76
CA ALA A 401 -19.34 1.37 3.54
C ALA A 401 -18.43 2.58 3.84
N GLN A 402 -18.76 3.40 4.84
CA GLN A 402 -17.89 4.48 5.29
C GLN A 402 -16.56 3.95 5.85
N LYS A 403 -16.58 2.90 6.68
CA LYS A 403 -15.36 2.25 7.21
C LYS A 403 -14.55 1.54 6.13
N GLU A 404 -15.21 0.93 5.15
CA GLU A 404 -14.58 0.27 4.00
C GLU A 404 -13.84 1.29 3.10
N ASN A 405 -14.42 2.47 2.90
CA ASN A 405 -13.74 3.61 2.28
C ASN A 405 -12.53 4.11 3.10
N PHE A 406 -12.64 4.21 4.43
CA PHE A 406 -11.51 4.55 5.30
C PHE A 406 -10.38 3.50 5.27
N LEU A 407 -10.72 2.21 5.24
CA LEU A 407 -9.77 1.10 5.09
C LEU A 407 -9.09 1.14 3.72
N SER A 408 -9.86 1.41 2.66
CA SER A 408 -9.33 1.57 1.30
C SER A 408 -8.33 2.73 1.20
N LYS A 409 -8.64 3.89 1.81
CA LYS A 409 -7.70 5.00 1.92
C LYS A 409 -6.44 4.62 2.70
N ARG A 410 -6.58 4.02 3.89
CA ARG A 410 -5.42 3.54 4.67
C ARG A 410 -4.57 2.51 3.93
N LYS A 411 -5.15 1.67 3.08
CA LYS A 411 -4.41 0.71 2.26
C LYS A 411 -3.52 1.41 1.22
N VAL A 412 -4.00 2.52 0.63
CA VAL A 412 -3.19 3.39 -0.24
C VAL A 412 -2.11 4.11 0.58
N ASP A 413 -2.47 4.68 1.73
CA ASP A 413 -1.50 5.37 2.60
C ASP A 413 -0.36 4.42 3.04
N ILE A 414 -0.68 3.17 3.42
CA ILE A 414 0.31 2.13 3.76
C ILE A 414 1.22 1.82 2.56
N LYS A 415 0.65 1.58 1.37
CA LYS A 415 1.44 1.29 0.16
C LYS A 415 2.39 2.44 -0.19
N ASN A 416 1.96 3.68 -0.02
CA ASN A 416 2.80 4.87 -0.22
C ASN A 416 3.96 4.93 0.80
N MET A 417 3.73 4.50 2.05
CA MET A 417 4.79 4.38 3.08
C MET A 417 5.75 3.21 2.80
N GLU A 418 5.26 2.09 2.26
CA GLU A 418 6.08 0.96 1.82
C GLU A 418 7.00 1.35 0.65
N GLU A 419 6.48 2.09 -0.35
CA GLU A 419 7.26 2.64 -1.46
C GLU A 419 8.27 3.71 -0.99
N GLY A 420 7.89 4.54 -0.01
CA GLY A 420 8.81 5.43 0.69
C GLY A 420 9.94 4.69 1.43
N LEU A 421 9.65 3.53 2.03
CA LEU A 421 10.64 2.67 2.67
C LEU A 421 11.58 1.99 1.66
N ILE A 422 11.07 1.57 0.50
CA ILE A 422 11.89 1.00 -0.59
C ILE A 422 12.86 2.06 -1.12
N THR A 423 12.36 3.22 -1.51
CA THR A 423 13.19 4.31 -2.05
C THR A 423 14.21 4.84 -1.03
N LEU A 424 13.86 4.90 0.27
CA LEU A 424 14.81 5.22 1.33
C LEU A 424 15.92 4.16 1.50
N ASN A 425 15.59 2.88 1.37
CA ASN A 425 16.58 1.79 1.40
C ASN A 425 17.51 1.82 0.17
N GLU A 426 16.99 2.12 -1.01
CA GLU A 426 17.78 2.30 -2.23
C GLU A 426 18.72 3.49 -2.13
N LEU A 427 18.23 4.64 -1.63
CA LEU A 427 19.05 5.82 -1.33
C LEU A 427 20.16 5.46 -0.33
N HIS A 428 19.83 4.77 0.77
CA HIS A 428 20.81 4.31 1.76
C HIS A 428 21.86 3.35 1.16
N ARG A 429 21.48 2.49 0.21
CA ARG A 429 22.41 1.63 -0.53
C ARG A 429 23.34 2.44 -1.43
N ALA A 430 22.79 3.38 -2.20
CA ALA A 430 23.56 4.29 -3.04
C ALA A 430 24.55 5.13 -2.21
N THR A 431 24.12 5.67 -1.06
CA THR A 431 24.99 6.38 -0.12
C THR A 431 26.11 5.49 0.42
N LYS A 432 25.83 4.22 0.78
CA LYS A 432 26.87 3.23 1.16
C LYS A 432 27.85 2.96 0.02
N GLU A 433 27.39 2.87 -1.22
CA GLU A 433 28.24 2.70 -2.40
C GLU A 433 29.11 3.94 -2.68
N VAL A 434 28.59 5.16 -2.46
CA VAL A 434 29.37 6.41 -2.52
C VAL A 434 30.44 6.45 -1.43
N TYR A 435 30.11 6.15 -0.17
CA TYR A 435 31.12 6.09 0.89
C TYR A 435 32.18 5.01 0.64
N ARG A 436 31.82 3.84 0.12
CA ARG A 436 32.79 2.81 -0.30
C ARG A 436 33.75 3.32 -1.39
N LYS A 437 33.24 4.06 -2.38
CA LYS A 437 34.06 4.70 -3.43
C LYS A 437 34.99 5.77 -2.84
N GLN A 438 34.50 6.61 -1.92
CA GLN A 438 35.32 7.62 -1.22
C GLN A 438 36.42 6.98 -0.36
N ILE A 439 36.10 5.95 0.43
CA ILE A 439 37.08 5.21 1.24
C ILE A 439 38.16 4.59 0.34
N LYS A 440 37.80 4.00 -0.81
CA LYS A 440 38.78 3.49 -1.77
C LYS A 440 39.70 4.62 -2.27
N VAL A 441 39.15 5.74 -2.72
CA VAL A 441 39.95 6.90 -3.17
C VAL A 441 40.85 7.45 -2.07
N LEU A 442 40.42 7.44 -0.80
CA LEU A 442 41.25 7.81 0.35
C LEU A 442 42.39 6.82 0.59
N ASN A 443 42.15 5.51 0.48
CA ASN A 443 43.20 4.48 0.56
C ASN A 443 44.19 4.62 -0.61
N ASP A 444 43.71 4.76 -1.85
CA ASP A 444 44.53 4.97 -3.04
C ASP A 444 45.37 6.27 -2.93
N ASN A 445 44.89 7.28 -2.20
CA ASN A 445 45.64 8.50 -1.86
C ASN A 445 46.66 8.30 -0.73
N LEU A 446 46.31 7.51 0.29
CA LEU A 446 47.19 7.16 1.41
C LEU A 446 48.39 6.35 0.92
N GLU A 447 48.16 5.36 0.07
CA GLU A 447 49.22 4.53 -0.51
C GLU A 447 50.15 5.36 -1.40
N ARG A 448 49.60 6.23 -2.27
CA ARG A 448 50.40 7.21 -3.03
C ARG A 448 51.10 8.27 -2.15
N LYS A 449 50.67 8.50 -0.91
CA LYS A 449 51.44 9.28 0.08
C LYS A 449 52.57 8.43 0.69
N ASN A 450 52.29 7.18 1.05
CA ASN A 450 53.28 6.25 1.61
C ASN A 450 54.44 5.99 0.63
N GLN A 451 54.14 5.66 -0.62
CA GLN A 451 55.13 5.50 -1.69
C GLN A 451 56.00 6.76 -1.86
N ARG A 452 55.39 7.96 -1.86
CA ARG A 452 56.15 9.23 -1.90
C ARG A 452 56.98 9.47 -0.64
N CYS A 453 56.51 9.03 0.53
CA CYS A 453 57.27 9.09 1.78
C CYS A 453 58.52 8.21 1.70
N ILE A 454 58.38 6.94 1.29
CA ILE A 454 59.48 5.99 1.11
C ILE A 454 60.52 6.53 0.11
N ILE A 455 60.08 7.04 -1.05
CA ILE A 455 60.97 7.68 -2.05
C ILE A 455 61.70 8.89 -1.45
N THR A 456 61.05 9.68 -0.60
CA THR A 456 61.64 10.86 0.04
C THR A 456 62.63 10.47 1.14
N GLN A 457 62.30 9.48 1.97
CA GLN A 457 63.20 8.89 2.97
C GLN A 457 64.44 8.28 2.31
N TRP A 458 64.29 7.57 1.19
CA TRP A 458 65.41 7.05 0.41
C TRP A 458 66.29 8.17 -0.15
N LYS A 459 65.71 9.22 -0.74
CA LYS A 459 66.45 10.43 -1.17
C LYS A 459 67.22 11.08 -0.02
N ILE A 460 66.59 11.23 1.16
CA ILE A 460 67.24 11.75 2.36
C ILE A 460 68.39 10.85 2.79
N ALA A 461 68.21 9.52 2.86
CA ALA A 461 69.27 8.59 3.21
C ALA A 461 70.45 8.61 2.21
N CYS A 462 70.19 8.78 0.92
CA CYS A 462 71.22 8.98 -0.10
C CYS A 462 71.95 10.32 0.05
N LEU A 463 71.24 11.40 0.39
CA LEU A 463 71.85 12.71 0.67
C LEU A 463 72.68 12.68 1.96
N LEU A 464 72.21 12.05 3.03
CA LEU A 464 72.95 11.85 4.28
C LEU A 464 74.23 11.03 4.04
N LYS A 465 74.19 9.98 3.19
CA LYS A 465 75.39 9.23 2.79
C LYS A 465 76.37 10.07 1.96
N LYS A 466 75.89 11.01 1.13
CA LYS A 466 76.77 11.98 0.45
C LYS A 466 77.37 12.98 1.44
N HIS A 467 76.56 13.55 2.32
CA HIS A 467 77.00 14.50 3.34
C HIS A 467 78.05 13.86 4.27
N ALA A 468 77.83 12.64 4.78
CA ALA A 468 78.80 11.95 5.64
C ALA A 468 80.16 11.73 4.96
N ARG A 469 80.16 11.39 3.65
CA ARG A 469 81.41 11.31 2.87
C ARG A 469 82.12 12.66 2.78
N TRP A 470 81.38 13.72 2.47
CA TRP A 470 81.90 15.08 2.43
C TRP A 470 82.42 15.55 3.80
N THR A 471 81.69 15.31 4.89
CA THR A 471 82.15 15.62 6.25
C THR A 471 83.43 14.88 6.62
N ASN A 472 83.60 13.63 6.20
CA ASN A 472 84.84 12.88 6.42
C ASN A 472 86.00 13.42 5.57
N MET A 473 85.73 13.83 4.33
CA MET A 473 86.72 14.46 3.43
C MET A 473 87.21 15.79 4.00
N ILE A 474 86.30 16.72 4.32
CA ILE A 474 86.61 18.01 4.96
C ILE A 474 87.35 17.80 6.29
N ARG A 475 86.99 16.78 7.08
CA ARG A 475 87.70 16.48 8.34
C ARG A 475 89.13 16.01 8.09
N ALA A 476 89.39 15.21 7.06
CA ALA A 476 90.74 14.79 6.70
C ALA A 476 91.57 15.98 6.19
N GLU A 477 91.00 16.82 5.31
CA GLU A 477 91.63 18.06 4.84
C GLU A 477 91.92 19.03 5.99
N THR A 478 90.99 19.17 6.95
CA THR A 478 91.18 20.00 8.15
C THR A 478 92.27 19.43 9.05
N GLN A 479 92.36 18.11 9.22
CA GLN A 479 93.43 17.47 9.98
C GLN A 479 94.79 17.70 9.31
N GLU A 480 94.89 17.51 8.00
CA GLU A 480 96.12 17.77 7.23
C GLU A 480 96.59 19.24 7.33
N ILE A 481 95.65 20.18 7.47
CA ILE A 481 95.95 21.60 7.74
C ILE A 481 96.41 21.80 9.20
N ILE A 482 95.77 21.16 10.18
CA ILE A 482 96.17 21.22 11.59
C ILE A 482 97.58 20.64 11.78
N ASP A 483 97.88 19.49 11.18
CA ASP A 483 99.17 18.83 11.27
C ASP A 483 100.28 19.74 10.70
N LYS A 484 100.05 20.37 9.54
CA LYS A 484 100.96 21.36 8.95
C LYS A 484 101.14 22.64 9.79
N ILE A 485 100.11 23.06 10.52
CA ILE A 485 100.22 24.17 11.47
C ILE A 485 101.07 23.77 12.66
N GLN A 486 100.90 22.55 13.19
CA GLN A 486 101.72 22.02 14.29
C GLN A 486 103.19 21.87 13.88
N ASP A 487 103.48 21.35 12.69
CA ASP A 487 104.86 21.32 12.14
C ASP A 487 105.47 22.72 12.04
N ALA A 488 104.68 23.72 11.59
CA ALA A 488 105.13 25.11 11.48
C ALA A 488 105.33 25.78 12.85
N GLU A 489 104.50 25.49 13.85
CA GLU A 489 104.65 25.97 15.23
C GLU A 489 105.83 25.32 15.94
N LEU A 490 106.08 24.03 15.71
CA LEU A 490 107.28 23.34 16.17
C LEU A 490 108.53 23.97 15.55
N ARG A 491 108.55 24.16 14.22
CA ARG A 491 109.68 24.81 13.54
C ARG A 491 109.89 26.26 13.97
N ARG A 492 108.82 27.01 14.27
CA ARG A 492 108.90 28.34 14.87
C ARG A 492 109.53 28.29 16.27
N SER A 493 109.21 27.27 17.05
CA SER A 493 109.75 27.07 18.41
C SER A 493 111.24 26.73 18.38
N GLU A 494 111.69 25.87 17.45
CA GLU A 494 113.11 25.61 17.19
C GLU A 494 113.87 26.91 16.83
N LEU A 495 113.31 27.72 15.92
CA LEU A 495 113.92 28.99 15.51
C LEU A 495 113.97 30.02 16.64
N LEU A 496 112.99 30.04 17.55
CA LEU A 496 113.03 30.87 18.75
C LEU A 496 114.10 30.40 19.75
N GLN A 497 114.29 29.07 19.90
CA GLN A 497 115.38 28.53 20.72
C GLN A 497 116.76 28.90 20.16
N GLU A 498 116.99 28.68 18.86
CA GLU A 498 118.22 29.11 18.18
C GLU A 498 118.45 30.62 18.34
N THR A 499 117.40 31.44 18.17
CA THR A 499 117.47 32.90 18.37
C THR A 499 117.91 33.25 19.79
N SER A 500 117.31 32.63 20.81
CA SER A 500 117.69 32.85 22.22
C SER A 500 119.11 32.37 22.55
N PHE A 501 119.60 31.34 21.85
CA PHE A 501 120.99 30.89 21.97
C PHE A 501 121.96 31.94 21.39
N ARG A 502 121.67 32.50 20.21
CA ARG A 502 122.46 33.61 19.61
C ARG A 502 122.40 34.89 20.44
N GLU A 503 121.26 35.20 21.03
CA GLU A 503 121.11 36.34 21.94
C GLU A 503 121.98 36.18 23.20
N ASN A 504 122.08 34.96 23.74
CA ASN A 504 123.01 34.67 24.84
C ASN A 504 124.49 34.76 24.43
N GLU A 505 124.89 34.25 23.25
CA GLU A 505 126.25 34.45 22.71
C GLU A 505 126.58 35.95 22.57
N ILE A 506 125.65 36.76 22.05
CA ILE A 506 125.80 38.21 21.93
C ILE A 506 125.95 38.89 23.30
N ASN A 507 125.14 38.51 24.29
CA ASN A 507 125.24 39.04 25.64
C ASN A 507 126.56 38.67 26.33
N GLU A 508 127.10 37.48 26.07
CA GLU A 508 128.43 37.09 26.54
C GLU A 508 129.56 37.93 25.90
N PHE A 509 129.47 38.21 24.59
CA PHE A 509 130.39 39.14 23.93
C PHE A 509 130.27 40.58 24.45
N LEU A 510 129.05 41.05 24.78
CA LEU A 510 128.85 42.37 25.38
C LEU A 510 129.49 42.47 26.78
N ALA A 511 129.36 41.43 27.60
CA ALA A 511 130.03 41.38 28.91
C ALA A 511 131.56 41.40 28.80
N GLN A 512 132.13 40.73 27.80
CA GLN A 512 133.57 40.78 27.50
C GLN A 512 134.01 42.20 27.07
N ILE A 513 133.18 42.92 26.30
CA ILE A 513 133.42 44.33 25.93
C ILE A 513 133.33 45.25 27.14
N GLU A 514 132.36 45.07 28.04
CA GLU A 514 132.26 45.87 29.28
C GLU A 514 133.49 45.66 30.19
N GLN A 515 133.99 44.43 30.32
CA GLN A 515 135.22 44.16 31.07
C GLN A 515 136.42 44.93 30.49
N LEU A 516 136.66 44.82 29.19
CA LEU A 516 137.74 45.55 28.51
C LEU A 516 137.59 47.08 28.64
N THR A 517 136.35 47.58 28.64
CA THR A 517 136.05 49.01 28.85
C THR A 517 136.35 49.47 30.29
N LEU A 518 136.24 48.56 31.27
CA LEU A 518 136.54 48.84 32.67
C LEU A 518 138.05 48.80 32.94
N GLU A 519 138.77 47.89 32.32
CA GLU A 519 140.24 47.85 32.30
C GLU A 519 140.83 49.15 31.71
N LEU A 520 140.29 49.62 30.58
CA LEU A 520 140.69 50.88 29.93
C LEU A 520 140.55 52.11 30.84
N LYS A 521 139.46 52.18 31.63
CA LYS A 521 139.25 53.27 32.60
C LYS A 521 140.25 53.28 33.74
N GLN A 522 140.78 52.12 34.15
CA GLN A 522 141.79 52.06 35.21
C GLN A 522 143.13 52.64 34.73
N GLU A 523 143.49 52.45 33.45
CA GLU A 523 144.65 53.14 32.85
C GLU A 523 144.45 54.66 32.75
N GLU A 524 143.24 55.14 32.42
CA GLU A 524 142.92 56.58 32.41
C GLU A 524 143.04 57.21 33.81
N GLU A 525 142.54 56.55 34.87
CA GLU A 525 142.67 57.07 36.24
C GLU A 525 144.14 57.13 36.71
N GLU A 526 144.95 56.14 36.33
CA GLU A 526 146.40 56.13 36.53
C GLU A 526 147.14 57.27 35.79
N PHE A 527 146.63 57.71 34.63
CA PHE A 527 147.16 58.84 33.88
C PHE A 527 146.80 60.16 34.57
N VAL A 528 145.52 60.36 34.92
CA VAL A 528 145.02 61.56 35.61
C VAL A 528 145.67 61.75 37.00
N ALA A 529 146.06 60.67 37.67
CA ALA A 529 146.83 60.73 38.93
C ALA A 529 148.23 61.36 38.76
N LYS A 530 148.85 61.21 37.59
CA LYS A 530 150.17 61.80 37.26
C LYS A 530 150.03 63.29 36.94
N GLU A 531 149.01 63.68 36.18
CA GLU A 531 148.68 65.08 35.86
C GLU A 531 148.39 65.93 37.12
N LYS A 532 147.58 65.40 38.05
CA LYS A 532 147.20 66.06 39.32
C LYS A 532 148.38 66.36 40.26
N LYS A 533 149.61 65.89 39.98
CA LYS A 533 150.82 66.33 40.70
C LYS A 533 151.32 67.70 40.22
N LEU A 534 151.34 67.97 38.91
CA LEU A 534 151.88 69.24 38.37
C LEU A 534 151.01 70.44 38.75
N ILE A 535 149.68 70.26 38.77
CA ILE A 535 148.71 71.33 39.10
C ILE A 535 148.94 71.90 40.51
N ARG A 536 149.49 71.10 41.46
CA ARG A 536 149.76 71.54 42.84
C ARG A 536 150.95 72.49 42.99
N GLU A 537 151.76 72.68 41.94
CA GLU A 537 152.86 73.65 41.95
C GLU A 537 152.41 75.02 41.42
N LEU A 538 151.41 75.06 40.55
CA LEU A 538 150.81 76.29 40.01
C LEU A 538 149.98 77.06 41.06
N SER A 539 149.18 76.37 41.86
CA SER A 539 148.23 77.01 42.79
C SER A 539 148.86 77.85 43.91
N LYS A 540 150.17 77.74 44.13
CA LYS A 540 150.93 78.64 45.02
C LYS A 540 151.02 80.09 44.53
N TYR A 541 150.85 80.33 43.23
CA TYR A 541 150.90 81.68 42.66
C TYR A 541 149.53 82.36 42.63
N GLU A 542 148.46 81.59 42.41
CA GLU A 542 147.07 82.10 42.35
C GLU A 542 146.59 82.65 43.71
N GLN A 543 147.12 82.15 44.83
CA GLN A 543 146.68 82.55 46.17
C GLN A 543 146.90 84.04 46.49
N ARG A 544 147.74 84.76 45.74
CA ARG A 544 147.89 86.23 45.84
C ARG A 544 146.80 87.03 45.12
N PHE A 545 146.05 86.41 44.22
CA PHE A 545 145.02 87.09 43.41
C PHE A 545 143.66 87.15 44.12
N ALA A 546 143.49 86.38 45.20
CA ALA A 546 142.22 86.20 45.89
C ALA A 546 141.83 87.35 46.83
N GLU A 547 142.73 88.27 47.15
CA GLU A 547 142.49 89.37 48.11
C GLU A 547 141.57 90.48 47.54
N GLU A 548 141.39 90.53 46.21
CA GLU A 548 140.53 91.49 45.49
C GLU A 548 139.01 91.11 45.54
N THR A 549 138.57 90.36 46.56
CA THR A 549 137.42 89.43 46.46
C THR A 549 136.03 90.07 46.35
N GLN A 550 135.78 91.18 47.06
CA GLN A 550 134.61 91.19 47.95
C GLN A 550 133.41 92.08 47.56
N ILE A 551 133.38 92.66 46.34
CA ILE A 551 132.49 93.80 46.03
C ILE A 551 131.12 93.45 45.39
N ASN A 552 131.00 92.39 44.58
CA ASN A 552 130.02 92.39 43.47
C ASN A 552 128.96 91.25 43.55
N LYS A 553 127.81 91.45 44.23
CA LYS A 553 126.93 90.31 44.60
C LYS A 553 125.38 90.45 44.64
N GLU A 554 124.73 91.55 44.24
CA GLU A 554 123.29 91.79 44.58
C GLU A 554 122.32 92.20 43.43
N LYS A 555 122.45 91.60 42.23
CA LYS A 555 121.47 91.68 41.10
C LYS A 555 121.50 90.34 40.33
N GLU A 556 120.45 89.81 39.69
CA GLU A 556 119.05 90.24 39.49
C GLU A 556 118.18 89.01 39.13
N GLY A 557 116.85 89.15 38.95
CA GLY A 557 116.00 88.06 38.45
C GLY A 557 114.61 88.54 37.97
N GLU A 558 114.22 88.20 36.73
CA GLU A 558 113.06 88.77 36.03
C GLU A 558 112.55 87.87 34.87
N LEU A 559 111.28 88.06 34.43
CA LEU A 559 110.64 87.62 33.16
C LEU A 559 110.54 86.10 32.89
N VAL A 560 109.38 85.43 32.69
CA VAL A 560 107.94 85.78 32.57
C VAL A 560 107.48 86.41 31.25
N GLU A 561 107.30 85.61 30.18
CA GLU A 561 106.42 85.94 29.03
C GLU A 561 105.97 84.71 28.19
N CYS A 562 104.92 84.88 27.36
CA CYS A 562 104.32 83.94 26.37
C CYS A 562 103.39 82.80 26.86
N LEU A 563 102.05 82.98 26.68
CA LEU A 563 100.99 82.01 27.06
C LEU A 563 99.69 81.90 26.18
N PRO A 564 99.40 82.64 25.06
CA PRO A 564 98.05 82.57 24.45
C PRO A 564 97.98 82.22 22.94
N GLN A 565 98.05 80.95 22.53
CA GLN A 565 97.68 80.53 21.14
C GLN A 565 96.96 79.18 20.98
N LEU A 566 96.85 78.32 22.00
CA LEU A 566 96.29 76.97 21.87
C LEU A 566 94.75 76.86 21.96
N GLN A 567 94.07 77.93 22.35
CA GLN A 567 92.69 77.86 22.87
C GLN A 567 91.57 77.92 21.81
N VAL A 568 91.91 78.17 20.53
CA VAL A 568 90.92 78.37 19.44
C VAL A 568 90.58 77.06 18.70
N ALA A 569 91.47 76.07 18.73
CA ALA A 569 91.27 74.81 18.00
C ALA A 569 90.26 73.85 18.68
N GLU A 570 89.85 74.13 19.92
CA GLU A 570 89.00 73.26 20.74
C GLU A 570 87.50 73.55 20.54
N GLU A 571 87.13 74.77 20.13
CA GLU A 571 85.73 75.20 19.99
C GLU A 571 85.04 74.61 18.73
N GLU A 572 85.76 74.46 17.61
CA GLU A 572 85.19 73.88 16.36
C GLU A 572 84.76 72.40 16.50
N TYR A 573 85.33 71.66 17.46
CA TYR A 573 85.01 70.25 17.68
C TYR A 573 83.68 70.08 18.42
N MET A 574 83.39 70.97 19.37
CA MET A 574 82.24 70.85 20.28
C MET A 574 80.89 71.05 19.59
N ASP A 575 80.79 71.95 18.61
CA ASP A 575 79.49 72.30 18.00
C ASP A 575 78.95 71.21 17.06
N LYS A 576 79.83 70.40 16.44
CA LYS A 576 79.41 69.24 15.64
C LYS A 576 78.84 68.11 16.48
N ASN A 577 79.35 67.87 17.69
CA ASN A 577 78.80 66.85 18.59
C ASN A 577 77.35 67.18 19.00
N ARG A 578 77.09 68.48 19.22
CA ARG A 578 75.79 69.04 19.62
C ARG A 578 74.67 68.78 18.60
N GLN A 579 75.00 68.60 17.32
CA GLN A 579 74.01 68.27 16.28
C GLN A 579 73.61 66.79 16.29
N PHE A 580 74.44 65.91 16.89
CA PHE A 580 74.17 64.48 16.96
C PHE A 580 73.22 64.12 18.13
N GLU A 581 73.36 64.79 19.28
CA GLU A 581 72.49 64.59 20.45
C GLU A 581 71.03 64.97 20.15
N ASN A 582 70.80 66.08 19.42
CA ASN A 582 69.46 66.51 19.00
C ASN A 582 68.69 65.47 18.15
N LEU A 583 69.40 64.58 17.44
CA LEU A 583 68.78 63.48 16.70
C LEU A 583 68.39 62.29 17.61
N VAL A 584 69.06 62.11 18.75
CA VAL A 584 68.73 61.08 19.75
C VAL A 584 67.43 61.44 20.48
N ASP A 585 67.21 62.72 20.79
CA ASP A 585 65.97 63.19 21.42
C ASP A 585 64.74 63.05 20.50
N ILE A 586 64.90 63.25 19.19
CA ILE A 586 63.83 62.96 18.20
C ILE A 586 63.52 61.45 18.17
N LEU A 587 64.55 60.60 18.28
CA LEU A 587 64.40 59.14 18.25
C LEU A 587 63.76 58.60 19.55
N THR A 588 64.05 59.20 20.70
CA THR A 588 63.35 58.87 21.96
C THR A 588 61.90 59.39 21.96
N ALA A 589 61.62 60.56 21.39
CA ALA A 589 60.27 61.07 21.21
C ALA A 589 59.41 60.16 20.32
N GLN A 590 59.92 59.72 19.16
CA GLN A 590 59.23 58.74 18.30
C GLN A 590 58.98 57.39 19.01
N LYS A 591 59.85 57.00 19.95
CA LYS A 591 59.66 55.79 20.77
C LYS A 591 58.59 55.98 21.87
N GLN A 592 58.38 57.21 22.34
CA GLN A 592 57.25 57.55 23.21
C GLN A 592 55.94 57.60 22.41
N GLU A 593 55.94 58.15 21.18
CA GLU A 593 54.78 58.04 20.27
C GLU A 593 54.44 56.59 19.94
N GLN A 594 55.43 55.72 19.71
CA GLN A 594 55.20 54.29 19.47
C GLN A 594 54.52 53.60 20.66
N ASN A 595 54.91 53.94 21.89
CA ASN A 595 54.27 53.43 23.10
C ASN A 595 52.85 53.99 23.28
N LEU A 596 52.67 55.31 23.09
CA LEU A 596 51.34 55.94 23.10
C LEU A 596 50.40 55.35 22.05
N LEU A 597 50.90 55.00 20.86
CA LEU A 597 50.13 54.33 19.81
C LEU A 597 49.74 52.90 20.23
N ASN A 598 50.64 52.18 20.90
CA ASN A 598 50.38 50.83 21.42
C ASN A 598 49.37 50.84 22.60
N ASP A 599 49.40 51.88 23.43
CA ASP A 599 48.39 52.14 24.46
C ASP A 599 47.05 52.53 23.83
N HIS A 600 47.02 53.35 22.78
CA HIS A 600 45.80 53.63 22.02
C HIS A 600 45.22 52.38 21.33
N ILE A 601 46.06 51.50 20.79
CA ILE A 601 45.63 50.19 20.25
C ILE A 601 45.06 49.30 21.37
N SER A 602 45.65 49.35 22.56
CA SER A 602 45.14 48.63 23.75
C SER A 602 43.82 49.22 24.28
N GLN A 603 43.66 50.54 24.23
CA GLN A 603 42.42 51.26 24.55
C GLN A 603 41.31 50.89 23.54
N LEU A 604 41.59 51.01 22.23
CA LEU A 604 40.69 50.59 21.14
C LEU A 604 40.31 49.11 21.26
N SER A 605 41.24 48.22 21.64
CA SER A 605 40.95 46.81 21.84
C SER A 605 40.00 46.56 23.02
N ARG A 606 40.11 47.34 24.11
CA ARG A 606 39.15 47.32 25.23
C ARG A 606 37.80 47.89 24.82
N ASP A 607 37.76 48.97 24.05
CA ASP A 607 36.50 49.57 23.59
C ASP A 607 35.82 48.72 22.50
N PHE A 608 36.55 48.00 21.64
CA PHE A 608 35.98 46.95 20.78
C PHE A 608 35.31 45.83 21.60
N LEU A 609 35.94 45.39 22.71
CA LEU A 609 35.34 44.47 23.68
C LEU A 609 34.09 45.06 24.36
N ARG A 610 34.07 46.38 24.57
CA ARG A 610 32.94 47.13 25.13
C ARG A 610 31.77 47.23 24.13
N TYR A 611 32.05 47.50 22.86
CA TYR A 611 31.08 47.42 21.77
C TYR A 611 30.52 46.02 21.63
N LEU A 612 31.36 44.97 21.66
CA LEU A 612 30.91 43.56 21.65
C LEU A 612 29.96 43.25 22.82
N ASN A 613 30.20 43.80 24.00
CA ASN A 613 29.31 43.66 25.15
C ASN A 613 28.01 44.46 25.00
N ASN A 614 28.03 45.64 24.36
CA ASN A 614 26.80 46.35 23.99
C ASN A 614 25.99 45.57 22.94
N THR A 615 26.62 45.02 21.89
CA THR A 615 25.94 44.15 20.92
C THR A 615 25.38 42.87 21.57
N ASN A 616 26.01 42.37 22.63
CA ASN A 616 25.46 41.26 23.43
C ASN A 616 24.29 41.70 24.33
N LYS A 617 24.30 42.91 24.90
CA LYS A 617 23.11 43.50 25.55
C LYS A 617 21.96 43.68 24.55
N GLU A 618 22.21 44.30 23.40
CA GLU A 618 21.23 44.47 22.33
C GLU A 618 20.65 43.12 21.87
N LYS A 619 21.48 42.06 21.76
CA LYS A 619 21.00 40.69 21.50
C LYS A 619 20.18 40.10 22.66
N GLN A 620 20.49 40.45 23.90
CA GLN A 620 19.78 39.97 25.08
C GLN A 620 18.44 40.70 25.27
N GLU A 621 18.37 41.99 24.90
CA GLU A 621 17.15 42.78 24.80
C GLU A 621 16.30 42.35 23.57
N LEU A 622 16.92 42.09 22.41
CA LEU A 622 16.30 41.41 21.25
C LEU A 622 15.96 39.94 21.50
N LYS A 623 16.37 39.38 22.64
CA LYS A 623 15.87 38.10 23.15
C LYS A 623 14.71 38.32 24.10
N GLN A 624 14.82 39.21 25.09
CA GLN A 624 13.72 39.53 26.01
C GLN A 624 12.48 40.10 25.30
N LEU A 625 12.64 41.00 24.33
CA LEU A 625 11.53 41.50 23.49
C LEU A 625 10.93 40.39 22.63
N ARG A 626 11.75 39.46 22.11
CA ARG A 626 11.29 38.33 21.30
C ARG A 626 10.61 37.26 22.13
N ASP A 627 11.07 37.03 23.36
CA ASP A 627 10.46 36.14 24.34
C ASP A 627 9.17 36.77 24.90
N HIS A 628 9.12 38.10 25.07
CA HIS A 628 7.91 38.86 25.47
C HIS A 628 6.86 38.88 24.36
N GLU A 629 7.24 39.19 23.11
CA GLU A 629 6.35 39.06 21.96
C GLU A 629 5.99 37.60 21.68
N SER A 630 6.86 36.62 21.96
CA SER A 630 6.49 35.20 21.91
C SER A 630 5.45 34.85 22.98
N HIS A 631 5.56 35.39 24.20
CA HIS A 631 4.54 35.23 25.24
C HIS A 631 3.23 35.93 24.88
N LYS A 632 3.27 37.14 24.31
CA LYS A 632 2.07 37.83 23.76
C LYS A 632 1.46 37.02 22.62
N ILE A 633 2.23 36.62 21.61
CA ILE A 633 1.76 35.81 20.48
C ILE A 633 1.16 34.49 20.99
N LYS A 634 1.75 33.86 22.00
CA LYS A 634 1.23 32.62 22.61
C LYS A 634 -0.05 32.85 23.43
N ALA A 635 -0.13 33.94 24.18
CA ALA A 635 -1.36 34.34 24.89
C ALA A 635 -2.47 34.73 23.91
N HIS A 636 -2.15 35.49 22.86
CA HIS A 636 -3.05 35.79 21.75
C HIS A 636 -3.45 34.53 20.98
N PHE A 637 -2.56 33.54 20.81
CA PHE A 637 -2.92 32.25 20.20
C PHE A 637 -3.88 31.44 21.06
N GLU A 638 -3.69 31.41 22.38
CA GLU A 638 -4.64 30.75 23.29
C GLU A 638 -5.97 31.51 23.35
N VAL A 639 -5.97 32.86 23.35
CA VAL A 639 -7.20 33.67 23.22
C VAL A 639 -7.89 33.46 21.86
N LEU A 640 -7.14 33.42 20.75
CA LEU A 640 -7.67 33.17 19.41
C LEU A 640 -8.25 31.75 19.32
N LYS A 641 -7.56 30.76 19.89
CA LYS A 641 -8.02 29.37 20.02
C LYS A 641 -9.23 29.24 20.93
N HIS A 642 -9.36 30.03 22.00
CA HIS A 642 -10.59 30.10 22.79
C HIS A 642 -11.73 30.71 21.98
N LEU A 643 -11.52 31.86 21.33
CA LEU A 643 -12.50 32.50 20.45
C LEU A 643 -12.92 31.62 19.28
N GLU A 644 -11.99 30.89 18.65
CA GLU A 644 -12.27 30.02 17.50
C GLU A 644 -12.97 28.72 17.94
N ASN A 645 -12.69 28.21 19.14
CA ASN A 645 -13.53 27.16 19.76
C ASN A 645 -14.92 27.67 20.15
N GLU A 646 -15.05 28.91 20.65
CA GLU A 646 -16.34 29.52 20.95
C GLU A 646 -17.15 29.76 19.68
N ILE A 647 -16.55 30.33 18.64
CA ILE A 647 -17.13 30.48 17.30
C ILE A 647 -17.56 29.11 16.77
N TYR A 648 -16.69 28.09 16.78
CA TYR A 648 -17.05 26.74 16.34
C TYR A 648 -18.22 26.12 17.13
N VAL A 649 -18.31 26.36 18.44
CA VAL A 649 -19.43 25.90 19.29
C VAL A 649 -20.70 26.74 19.05
N HIS A 650 -20.58 28.02 18.70
CA HIS A 650 -21.69 28.89 18.31
C HIS A 650 -22.21 28.59 16.90
N ASP A 651 -21.33 28.25 15.97
CA ASP A 651 -21.65 27.81 14.62
C ASP A 651 -22.35 26.45 14.67
N LEU A 652 -21.83 25.47 15.42
CA LEU A 652 -22.52 24.19 15.66
C LEU A 652 -23.92 24.39 16.26
N LYS A 653 -24.08 25.26 17.25
CA LYS A 653 -25.40 25.61 17.80
C LYS A 653 -26.29 26.33 16.80
N THR A 654 -25.72 27.12 15.90
CA THR A 654 -26.46 27.85 14.87
C THR A 654 -26.92 26.90 13.77
N ASP A 655 -26.08 25.95 13.35
CA ASP A 655 -26.44 24.85 12.47
C ASP A 655 -27.52 23.96 13.09
N ASP A 656 -27.39 23.54 14.36
CA ASP A 656 -28.43 22.80 15.08
C ASP A 656 -29.76 23.59 15.11
N LEU A 657 -29.72 24.90 15.40
CA LEU A 657 -30.91 25.77 15.41
C LEU A 657 -31.49 26.00 14.01
N LEU A 658 -30.67 26.01 12.95
CA LEU A 658 -31.09 26.12 11.55
C LEU A 658 -31.70 24.80 11.05
N LEU A 659 -31.15 23.66 11.46
CA LEU A 659 -31.62 22.32 11.13
C LEU A 659 -32.92 22.01 11.88
N GLU A 660 -33.04 22.43 13.15
CA GLU A 660 -34.30 22.39 13.89
C GLU A 660 -35.33 23.40 13.32
N ASN A 661 -34.93 24.61 12.93
CA ASN A 661 -35.82 25.53 12.21
C ASN A 661 -36.31 24.96 10.89
N LYS A 662 -35.44 24.24 10.16
CA LYS A 662 -35.80 23.56 8.91
C LYS A 662 -36.79 22.43 9.19
N ARG A 663 -36.50 21.58 10.19
CA ARG A 663 -37.41 20.51 10.66
C ARG A 663 -38.77 21.07 11.06
N LEU A 664 -38.80 22.16 11.84
CA LEU A 664 -40.03 22.84 12.26
C LEU A 664 -40.78 23.47 11.07
N LYS A 665 -40.08 24.08 10.10
CA LYS A 665 -40.72 24.61 8.87
C LYS A 665 -41.27 23.50 7.99
N GLU A 666 -40.57 22.38 7.85
CA GLU A 666 -41.05 21.18 7.15
C GLU A 666 -42.25 20.56 7.87
N TYR A 667 -42.24 20.49 9.20
CA TYR A 667 -43.36 19.98 9.99
C TYR A 667 -44.57 20.92 9.98
N ILE A 668 -44.35 22.25 10.02
CA ILE A 668 -45.40 23.26 9.86
C ILE A 668 -45.98 23.20 8.43
N ALA A 669 -45.16 23.01 7.40
CA ALA A 669 -45.63 22.82 6.03
C ALA A 669 -46.43 21.52 5.88
N TYR A 670 -45.98 20.42 6.49
CA TYR A 670 -46.70 19.14 6.52
C TYR A 670 -48.04 19.25 7.25
N ILE A 671 -48.07 19.80 8.47
CA ILE A 671 -49.29 20.01 9.24
C ILE A 671 -50.23 20.98 8.54
N LYS A 672 -49.72 22.04 7.90
CA LYS A 672 -50.54 22.97 7.12
C LYS A 672 -51.16 22.29 5.90
N ASN A 673 -50.39 21.51 5.15
CA ASN A 673 -50.89 20.77 3.99
C ASN A 673 -51.90 19.68 4.39
N SER A 674 -51.65 18.96 5.50
CA SER A 674 -52.61 18.04 6.13
C SER A 674 -53.88 18.77 6.59
N THR A 675 -53.77 19.96 7.17
CA THR A 675 -54.92 20.77 7.60
C THR A 675 -55.73 21.25 6.39
N GLU A 676 -55.08 21.69 5.31
CA GLU A 676 -55.73 22.07 4.05
C GLU A 676 -56.39 20.86 3.36
N GLN A 677 -55.79 19.66 3.44
CA GLN A 677 -56.38 18.40 2.99
C GLN A 677 -57.59 17.97 3.84
N HIS A 678 -57.53 18.08 5.17
CA HIS A 678 -58.67 17.82 6.04
C HIS A 678 -59.78 18.85 5.88
N LYS A 679 -59.42 20.10 5.55
CA LYS A 679 -60.39 21.15 5.24
C LYS A 679 -61.10 20.88 3.92
N LYS A 680 -60.38 20.57 2.84
CA LYS A 680 -60.98 20.09 1.58
C LYS A 680 -61.80 18.83 1.76
N GLY A 681 -61.27 17.80 2.43
CA GLY A 681 -62.02 16.57 2.72
C GLY A 681 -63.25 16.79 3.59
N GLY A 682 -63.24 17.81 4.46
CA GLY A 682 -64.42 18.24 5.23
C GLY A 682 -65.43 19.02 4.39
N GLU A 683 -64.97 19.84 3.45
CA GLU A 683 -65.80 20.55 2.45
C GLU A 683 -66.41 19.53 1.45
N ASP A 684 -65.65 18.53 0.99
CA ASP A 684 -66.12 17.42 0.16
C ASP A 684 -67.10 16.49 0.91
N LEU A 685 -66.91 16.28 2.22
CA LEU A 685 -67.88 15.56 3.07
C LEU A 685 -69.13 16.40 3.35
N MET A 686 -69.03 17.72 3.46
CA MET A 686 -70.18 18.62 3.51
C MET A 686 -70.95 18.61 2.19
N CYS A 687 -70.27 18.69 1.05
CA CYS A 687 -70.89 18.60 -0.27
C CYS A 687 -71.55 17.24 -0.49
N THR A 688 -70.85 16.12 -0.27
CA THR A 688 -71.46 14.79 -0.42
C THR A 688 -72.57 14.50 0.60
N SER A 689 -72.50 15.03 1.82
CA SER A 689 -73.61 14.98 2.78
C SER A 689 -74.78 15.87 2.37
N SER A 690 -74.52 17.04 1.79
CA SER A 690 -75.54 17.96 1.27
C SER A 690 -76.20 17.39 0.01
N ASP A 691 -75.44 16.70 -0.84
CA ASP A 691 -75.94 15.99 -2.02
C ASP A 691 -76.73 14.75 -1.62
N LEU A 692 -76.33 14.01 -0.58
CA LEU A 692 -77.15 12.93 -0.02
C LEU A 692 -78.43 13.45 0.65
N LEU A 693 -78.37 14.60 1.33
CA LEU A 693 -79.57 15.23 1.89
C LEU A 693 -80.48 15.78 0.78
N SER A 694 -79.90 16.35 -0.28
CA SER A 694 -80.62 16.83 -1.46
C SER A 694 -81.21 15.67 -2.28
N GLN A 695 -80.51 14.55 -2.42
CA GLN A 695 -81.02 13.31 -3.02
C GLN A 695 -82.10 12.65 -2.16
N LEU A 696 -81.97 12.66 -0.82
CA LEU A 696 -83.01 12.19 0.09
C LEU A 696 -84.25 13.09 -0.01
N THR A 697 -84.06 14.41 -0.07
CA THR A 697 -85.13 15.39 -0.26
C THR A 697 -85.78 15.18 -1.63
N ALA A 698 -85.01 15.02 -2.71
CA ALA A 698 -85.50 14.78 -4.06
C ALA A 698 -86.20 13.41 -4.21
N LEU A 699 -85.75 12.38 -3.48
CA LEU A 699 -86.47 11.10 -3.36
C LEU A 699 -87.77 11.28 -2.58
N GLN A 700 -87.79 12.11 -1.54
CA GLN A 700 -89.01 12.41 -0.79
C GLN A 700 -89.98 13.31 -1.57
N THR A 701 -89.47 14.21 -2.42
CA THR A 701 -90.26 14.94 -3.43
C THR A 701 -90.78 13.97 -4.47
N GLN A 702 -89.96 13.12 -5.09
CA GLN A 702 -90.43 12.07 -6.01
C GLN A 702 -91.46 11.15 -5.37
N TYR A 703 -91.30 10.77 -4.10
CA TYR A 703 -92.30 9.95 -3.41
C TYR A 703 -93.58 10.74 -3.12
N SER A 704 -93.49 12.04 -2.86
CA SER A 704 -94.65 12.93 -2.73
C SER A 704 -95.33 13.19 -4.08
N ASP A 705 -94.56 13.32 -5.16
CA ASP A 705 -95.03 13.53 -6.52
C ASP A 705 -95.73 12.26 -7.03
N LEU A 706 -95.09 11.09 -6.89
CA LEU A 706 -95.71 9.77 -7.13
C LEU A 706 -96.92 9.53 -6.21
N TRP A 707 -96.91 10.04 -4.97
CA TRP A 707 -98.09 9.97 -4.10
C TRP A 707 -99.20 10.91 -4.55
N THR A 708 -98.88 12.07 -5.14
CA THR A 708 -99.87 12.92 -5.82
C THR A 708 -100.33 12.33 -7.15
N GLU A 709 -99.49 11.66 -7.93
CA GLU A 709 -99.91 10.90 -9.12
C GLU A 709 -100.79 9.70 -8.73
N PHE A 710 -100.50 9.04 -7.61
CA PHE A 710 -101.38 8.01 -7.04
C PHE A 710 -102.69 8.61 -6.52
N TRP A 711 -102.66 9.84 -6.00
CA TRP A 711 -103.87 10.57 -5.60
C TRP A 711 -104.68 11.09 -6.80
N THR A 712 -104.04 11.54 -7.88
CA THR A 712 -104.74 11.98 -9.09
C THR A 712 -105.27 10.79 -9.88
N THR A 713 -104.55 9.67 -9.97
CA THR A 713 -105.09 8.44 -10.57
C THR A 713 -106.18 7.80 -9.71
N LEU A 714 -106.11 7.87 -8.36
CA LEU A 714 -107.25 7.57 -7.50
C LEU A 714 -108.42 8.54 -7.72
N LYS A 715 -108.14 9.83 -7.89
CA LYS A 715 -109.16 10.85 -8.16
C LYS A 715 -109.81 10.65 -9.53
N GLU A 716 -109.04 10.28 -10.57
CA GLU A 716 -109.54 9.87 -11.89
C GLU A 716 -110.31 8.54 -11.81
N LEU A 717 -109.92 7.60 -10.95
CA LEU A 717 -110.73 6.39 -10.67
C LEU A 717 -112.03 6.71 -9.93
N VAL A 718 -112.06 7.76 -9.11
CA VAL A 718 -113.26 8.24 -8.39
C VAL A 718 -114.11 9.17 -9.28
N GLU A 719 -113.51 9.88 -10.23
CA GLU A 719 -114.22 10.72 -11.21
C GLU A 719 -114.80 9.87 -12.34
N SER A 720 -114.06 8.91 -12.90
CA SER A 720 -114.64 7.84 -13.77
C SER A 720 -115.55 6.88 -12.99
N GLY A 721 -115.31 6.70 -11.68
CA GLY A 721 -116.23 6.04 -10.75
C GLY A 721 -117.54 6.82 -10.56
N ASN A 722 -117.49 8.15 -10.58
CA ASN A 722 -118.66 9.03 -10.57
C ASN A 722 -119.34 9.10 -11.95
N GLU A 723 -118.60 9.06 -13.05
CA GLU A 723 -119.17 8.97 -14.40
C GLU A 723 -119.90 7.64 -14.59
N THR A 724 -119.31 6.51 -14.18
CA THR A 724 -120.00 5.21 -14.17
C THR A 724 -121.14 5.16 -13.15
N LEU A 725 -121.05 5.83 -11.99
CA LEU A 725 -122.20 6.02 -11.10
C LEU A 725 -123.30 6.88 -11.74
N GLN A 726 -122.95 7.88 -12.54
CA GLN A 726 -123.91 8.72 -13.26
C GLN A 726 -124.48 8.00 -14.49
N GLU A 727 -123.73 7.11 -15.15
CA GLU A 727 -124.27 6.18 -16.14
C GLU A 727 -125.22 5.16 -15.50
N ILE A 728 -124.87 4.61 -14.33
CA ILE A 728 -125.76 3.77 -13.52
C ILE A 728 -126.99 4.57 -13.08
N LYS A 729 -126.84 5.86 -12.75
CA LYS A 729 -127.97 6.73 -12.41
C LYS A 729 -128.87 7.03 -13.61
N ASN A 730 -128.28 7.29 -14.78
CA ASN A 730 -129.00 7.42 -16.06
C ASN A 730 -129.65 6.08 -16.47
N LEU A 731 -129.07 4.93 -16.09
CA LEU A 731 -129.62 3.60 -16.31
C LEU A 731 -130.77 3.32 -15.33
N ILE A 732 -130.67 3.79 -14.08
CA ILE A 732 -131.74 3.77 -13.08
C ILE A 732 -132.87 4.70 -13.50
N GLU A 733 -132.60 5.89 -14.04
CA GLU A 733 -133.63 6.77 -14.63
C GLU A 733 -134.27 6.14 -15.87
N LYS A 734 -133.50 5.45 -16.74
CA LYS A 734 -134.08 4.64 -17.83
C LYS A 734 -134.86 3.41 -17.35
N LEU A 735 -134.50 2.83 -16.21
CA LEU A 735 -135.27 1.76 -15.58
C LEU A 735 -136.53 2.32 -14.92
N TYR A 736 -136.51 3.52 -14.33
CA TYR A 736 -137.71 4.21 -13.87
C TYR A 736 -138.60 4.64 -15.04
N GLU A 737 -138.06 5.13 -16.16
CA GLU A 737 -138.86 5.35 -17.38
C GLU A 737 -139.45 4.03 -17.92
N ARG A 738 -138.67 2.93 -17.88
CA ARG A 738 -139.15 1.61 -18.30
C ARG A 738 -140.23 1.12 -17.36
N ASP A 739 -140.07 1.32 -16.07
CA ASP A 739 -140.98 0.82 -15.04
C ASP A 739 -142.22 1.71 -14.93
N GLU A 740 -142.14 3.01 -15.25
CA GLU A 740 -143.28 3.91 -15.47
C GLU A 740 -144.00 3.58 -16.79
N LYS A 741 -143.28 3.12 -17.83
CA LYS A 741 -143.90 2.56 -19.06
C LYS A 741 -144.51 1.18 -18.81
N ILE A 742 -143.95 0.37 -17.92
CA ILE A 742 -144.55 -0.90 -17.46
C ILE A 742 -145.76 -0.61 -16.55
N GLU A 743 -145.71 0.43 -15.72
CA GLU A 743 -146.85 0.89 -14.93
C GLU A 743 -147.96 1.43 -15.85
N GLN A 744 -147.62 2.16 -16.92
CA GLN A 744 -148.57 2.56 -17.96
C GLN A 744 -149.14 1.35 -18.72
N ILE A 745 -148.33 0.33 -19.03
CA ILE A 745 -148.82 -0.94 -19.62
C ILE A 745 -149.67 -1.72 -18.61
N SER A 746 -149.36 -1.69 -17.32
CA SER A 746 -150.15 -2.33 -16.27
C SER A 746 -151.45 -1.57 -16.00
N ILE A 747 -151.46 -0.24 -16.09
CA ILE A 747 -152.69 0.58 -16.06
C ILE A 747 -153.52 0.29 -17.30
N TRP A 748 -152.92 0.18 -18.49
CA TRP A 748 -153.62 -0.16 -19.72
C TRP A 748 -154.19 -1.59 -19.67
N LEU A 749 -153.46 -2.55 -19.10
CA LEU A 749 -153.94 -3.91 -18.83
C LEU A 749 -154.97 -3.96 -17.69
N GLN A 750 -154.93 -3.03 -16.74
CA GLN A 750 -155.92 -2.88 -15.67
C GLN A 750 -157.22 -2.28 -16.26
N GLU A 751 -157.12 -1.31 -17.17
CA GLU A 751 -158.23 -0.75 -17.94
C GLU A 751 -158.85 -1.83 -18.86
N ASP A 752 -158.05 -2.61 -19.60
CA ASP A 752 -158.51 -3.80 -20.36
C ASP A 752 -159.21 -4.83 -19.45
N ILE A 753 -158.68 -5.10 -18.24
CA ILE A 753 -159.27 -6.03 -17.28
C ILE A 753 -160.56 -5.47 -16.66
N GLU A 754 -160.66 -4.16 -16.49
CA GLU A 754 -161.87 -3.50 -15.99
C GLU A 754 -162.93 -3.36 -17.10
N GLU A 755 -162.54 -3.22 -18.37
CA GLU A 755 -163.43 -3.34 -19.54
C GLU A 755 -163.89 -4.80 -19.76
N MET A 756 -163.03 -5.80 -19.53
CA MET A 756 -163.45 -7.22 -19.49
C MET A 756 -164.37 -7.54 -18.30
N ARG A 757 -164.20 -6.90 -17.13
CA ARG A 757 -165.19 -6.99 -16.04
C ARG A 757 -166.52 -6.36 -16.45
N PHE A 758 -166.48 -5.22 -17.14
CA PHE A 758 -167.67 -4.52 -17.65
C PHE A 758 -168.46 -5.39 -18.65
N LEU A 759 -167.78 -6.26 -19.41
CA LEU A 759 -168.38 -7.25 -20.31
C LEU A 759 -168.86 -8.54 -19.61
N MET A 760 -168.57 -8.74 -18.32
CA MET A 760 -168.89 -9.98 -17.59
C MET A 760 -170.00 -9.82 -16.52
N GLU A 761 -170.37 -8.58 -16.16
CA GLU A 761 -171.35 -8.30 -15.08
C GLU A 761 -172.59 -7.48 -15.53
N GLN A 762 -173.03 -7.59 -16.79
CA GLN A 762 -174.35 -7.10 -17.22
C GLN A 762 -175.17 -8.11 -18.07
N GLU A 763 -175.76 -9.10 -17.39
CA GLU A 763 -177.00 -9.72 -17.85
C GLU A 763 -178.05 -9.69 -16.72
N SER A 764 -179.14 -8.94 -16.92
CA SER A 764 -180.30 -8.72 -16.01
C SER A 764 -180.03 -7.87 -14.73
N GLN A 765 -180.91 -6.93 -14.29
CA GLN A 765 -182.01 -6.26 -14.99
C GLN A 765 -182.46 -4.93 -14.29
N THR A 766 -183.00 -3.99 -15.07
CA THR A 766 -183.96 -2.91 -14.69
C THR A 766 -183.61 -1.85 -13.61
N ASP A 767 -183.26 -0.65 -14.13
CA ASP A 767 -184.12 0.56 -14.13
C ASP A 767 -183.90 1.80 -13.22
N LEU A 768 -183.90 2.94 -13.94
CA LEU A 768 -184.55 4.24 -13.65
C LEU A 768 -183.88 5.34 -12.76
N LEU A 769 -183.31 6.32 -13.48
CA LEU A 769 -183.58 7.79 -13.43
C LEU A 769 -182.53 8.80 -12.89
N LYS A 770 -182.18 9.69 -13.83
CA LYS A 770 -182.09 11.18 -13.72
C LYS A 770 -180.80 11.88 -13.22
N ASN A 771 -180.22 12.59 -14.20
CA ASN A 771 -179.89 14.04 -14.19
C ASN A 771 -178.47 14.54 -13.77
N LYS A 772 -177.69 14.86 -14.82
CA LYS A 772 -177.22 16.23 -15.18
C LYS A 772 -176.07 16.93 -14.41
N LYS A 773 -175.04 17.24 -15.22
CA LYS A 773 -174.42 18.58 -15.48
C LYS A 773 -173.21 19.09 -14.64
N LYS A 774 -172.09 19.27 -15.38
CA LYS A 774 -171.37 20.56 -15.69
C LYS A 774 -170.10 20.98 -14.91
N GLN A 775 -169.15 21.52 -15.72
CA GLN A 775 -168.16 22.60 -15.49
C GLN A 775 -167.02 22.30 -14.48
N SER A 776 -165.70 22.26 -14.81
CA SER A 776 -164.80 23.20 -15.51
C SER A 776 -164.66 24.58 -14.81
N PRO A 777 -163.53 25.35 -14.93
CA PRO A 777 -162.19 25.12 -15.55
C PRO A 777 -160.99 25.77 -14.74
N ILE A 778 -159.86 26.14 -15.42
CA ILE A 778 -159.09 27.43 -15.31
C ILE A 778 -157.66 27.53 -14.65
N LYS A 779 -156.63 27.87 -15.49
CA LYS A 779 -155.43 28.78 -15.33
C LYS A 779 -154.29 28.49 -14.29
N ARG A 780 -153.09 29.14 -14.28
CA ARG A 780 -152.12 29.82 -15.24
C ARG A 780 -151.01 30.57 -14.42
N ILE A 781 -149.88 31.03 -15.03
CA ILE A 781 -148.96 32.18 -14.68
C ILE A 781 -147.46 31.84 -14.37
N HIS A 782 -146.57 32.86 -14.27
CA HIS A 782 -145.14 32.96 -14.67
C HIS A 782 -144.07 33.18 -13.56
N LEU A 783 -142.80 32.85 -13.89
CA LEU A 783 -141.51 33.61 -13.84
C LEU A 783 -141.44 35.01 -13.15
N PRO A 784 -140.28 35.42 -12.53
CA PRO A 784 -139.05 35.88 -13.22
C PRO A 784 -137.68 35.39 -12.61
N VAL A 785 -136.43 35.60 -13.10
CA VAL A 785 -135.59 36.71 -13.71
C VAL A 785 -135.30 37.87 -12.70
N VAL A 786 -134.11 38.51 -12.51
CA VAL A 786 -133.03 39.08 -13.39
C VAL A 786 -131.62 39.16 -12.73
N GLU A 787 -130.60 39.40 -13.59
CA GLU A 787 -129.12 39.63 -13.52
C GLU A 787 -128.57 40.73 -12.54
N CYS A 788 -127.27 41.15 -12.47
CA CYS A 788 -126.01 40.93 -13.26
C CYS A 788 -124.73 40.99 -12.32
N THR A 789 -123.49 41.51 -12.54
CA THR A 789 -122.85 42.38 -13.57
C THR A 789 -121.27 42.29 -13.62
N MET A 790 -120.70 41.90 -14.77
CA MET A 790 -119.43 42.34 -15.45
C MET A 790 -118.07 42.76 -14.76
N LYS A 791 -116.97 42.23 -15.36
CA LYS A 791 -115.65 42.88 -15.79
C LYS A 791 -114.36 42.99 -14.89
N LYS A 792 -113.42 42.07 -15.16
CA LYS A 792 -112.03 42.23 -15.72
C LYS A 792 -110.90 43.12 -15.10
N THR A 793 -109.70 42.49 -15.03
CA THR A 793 -108.30 42.96 -15.33
C THR A 793 -107.43 43.83 -14.38
N SER A 794 -106.63 43.13 -13.54
CA SER A 794 -105.14 42.99 -13.63
C SER A 794 -104.09 44.06 -13.16
N THR A 795 -102.98 43.52 -12.61
CA THR A 795 -101.55 43.95 -12.57
C THR A 795 -100.93 44.64 -11.33
N LYS A 796 -99.82 44.00 -10.84
CA LYS A 796 -98.61 44.55 -10.15
C LYS A 796 -98.84 45.20 -8.76
N LYS A 797 -97.89 45.20 -7.80
CA LYS A 797 -96.54 44.61 -7.59
C LYS A 797 -96.29 44.56 -6.05
N ASN A 798 -95.32 43.86 -5.46
CA ASN A 798 -94.20 43.07 -5.99
C ASN A 798 -94.34 41.59 -5.62
#